data_AF-A0A932D0X7-F1
#
_entry.id   AF-A0A932D0X7-F1
#
_cell.length_a   1.000
_cell.length_b   1.000
_cell.length_c   1.000
_cell.angle_alpha   90.00
_cell.angle_beta   90.00
_cell.angle_gamma   90.00
#
_symmetry.space_group_name_H-M   'P 1'
#
loop_
_entity.id
_entity.type
_entity.pdbx_description
1 polymer ?
#
loop_
_entity_poly.entity_id
_entity_poly.type
_entity_poly.pdbx_seq_one_letter_code
_entity_poly.pdbx_strand_id
1 'polypeptide(L)'
;MRYSILALLSFACPACSCDDEGDDTPTEDGGTEDGGSDGVDAGPDGCQDGDGDRRGAGCRLGDDCDDTDPSVWSQDAALRFGAGATGVAAGQTRLVEISLDQRACAPRTITFESDDPSKATVEASVQIDRGEQTAEIVLTGVAEGAATVTASSEGLEAAQIEVEVVSPDLPACSGEASGTLQAGARVAVDDGTLAGAAISLPAAATEITPVGVSIGCAPSQEPEGFVALGPAVRIDPVATRALREIPVEIPLRAALLPTRARPDNVAIAYSGPGVSARIVPLANLSVRGDPDSSTAYFESPRLGTFQAVVREDVNESTRTRRFTFRAIVGVSMGAGGAALIGFRNPEKWDFIGPLGGPTDWQYLLHQIEIYHMGGFCSADQGELGTYCPVPAPTQIYEHSQDFEHWFYEDEYSGQGGTFDRHEYVQIFRDLALGFGNPNSENPDSFVTPAGVPDSERFRSDADRCASPVVFDPDEGQRYYDDQYNPDGEYPVITFCDGNELPDDTGTWDPSQPGYYPMEVALAVDLNGNGVRDAGEPVIRNGNEPYRDTGIDGAFSVDEDGYDAATNPDPAGDDYDFQFNPRGTEGNWDREDTEGYDDIGVDGVAGTPQISEGGYDSGEGNGEFDWTTGARSFREQNPRRRALEMDEDEYARIDFYSDGGIRDLFNFAVVTNHFVSSLIARGPDEVRIYNGFPALYGEPDGSDDEWHSDWPDYTRIGRHAFVRYGSLDASEEEKQRGDGGHVGTVAQILNRLTASAYVASSRWPGGDRQEWDQDVTTDDDCSEGYLCTFDFTDDNGRTGPVSILLPPGYHDERFADTAYPVMYFGHGYGQQPNDLIMLAVVFANYMISPGIAEERRLQKFIMVFPDGRCRGDECLAGTFYTNSVRPEGPQMIDFLESLADFVDESFRTRAPEEVEVRY
;
A
#
# COMPACT_ATOMS: atom_id res chain seq x y z
N MET A 1 16.41 -8.33 7.89
CA MET A 1 16.29 -6.90 8.29
C MET A 1 17.43 -6.35 9.19
N ARG A 2 17.80 -6.98 10.32
CA ARG A 2 18.86 -6.44 11.23
C ARG A 2 20.21 -6.14 10.55
N TYR A 3 20.66 -6.97 9.60
CA TYR A 3 21.89 -6.73 8.84
C TYR A 3 21.76 -5.59 7.81
N SER A 4 20.59 -5.43 7.18
CA SER A 4 20.30 -4.33 6.24
C SER A 4 20.19 -2.97 6.96
N ILE A 5 19.66 -2.98 8.20
CA ILE A 5 19.60 -1.79 9.08
C ILE A 5 21.00 -1.35 9.54
N LEU A 6 21.95 -2.27 9.71
CA LEU A 6 23.35 -1.90 9.99
C LEU A 6 24.05 -1.32 8.75
N ALA A 7 23.69 -1.74 7.55
CA ALA A 7 24.21 -1.16 6.30
C ALA A 7 23.65 0.26 6.03
N LEU A 8 22.42 0.54 6.45
CA LEU A 8 21.75 1.85 6.33
C LEU A 8 22.53 3.02 6.96
N LEU A 9 23.29 2.76 8.04
CA LEU A 9 24.12 3.78 8.70
C LEU A 9 25.33 4.24 7.87
N SER A 10 25.73 3.49 6.85
CA SER A 10 26.85 3.86 5.97
C SER A 10 26.44 4.82 4.84
N PHE A 11 25.13 4.89 4.51
CA PHE A 11 24.60 5.72 3.43
C PHE A 11 23.86 6.98 3.91
N ALA A 12 23.30 6.97 5.13
CA ALA A 12 22.51 8.08 5.67
C ALA A 12 23.32 9.29 6.22
N CYS A 13 24.64 9.34 6.00
CA CYS A 13 25.50 10.42 6.47
C CYS A 13 26.17 11.16 5.30
N PRO A 14 25.49 12.12 4.64
CA PRO A 14 26.12 12.98 3.65
C PRO A 14 26.82 14.16 4.34
N ALA A 15 27.75 13.89 5.26
CA ALA A 15 28.53 14.95 5.91
C ALA A 15 29.89 14.44 6.40
N CYS A 16 30.78 14.14 5.45
CA CYS A 16 32.23 14.43 5.49
C CYS A 16 32.94 13.66 4.36
N SER A 17 32.83 14.13 3.12
CA SER A 17 33.86 13.83 2.11
C SER A 17 34.91 14.93 2.16
N CYS A 18 35.95 14.73 2.95
CA CYS A 18 37.22 15.39 2.69
C CYS A 18 38.07 14.41 1.88
N ASP A 19 38.14 14.65 0.58
CA ASP A 19 39.21 14.09 -0.26
C ASP A 19 40.56 14.51 0.32
N ASP A 20 41.43 13.55 0.59
CA ASP A 20 42.87 13.78 0.52
C ASP A 20 43.52 12.54 -0.11
N GLU A 21 44.07 12.74 -1.31
CA GLU A 21 44.90 11.76 -2.01
C GLU A 21 46.21 11.53 -1.23
N GLY A 22 46.59 10.28 -0.98
CA GLY A 22 47.88 9.99 -0.35
C GLY A 22 48.19 8.51 -0.16
N ASP A 23 48.77 7.92 -1.19
CA ASP A 23 49.56 6.67 -1.25
C ASP A 23 50.32 6.33 0.05
N ASP A 24 50.10 5.14 0.64
CA ASP A 24 51.16 4.19 1.03
C ASP A 24 50.64 2.91 1.73
N THR A 25 51.31 1.81 1.41
CA THR A 25 51.11 0.39 1.77
C THR A 25 51.06 0.00 3.27
N PRO A 26 50.61 -1.23 3.61
CA PRO A 26 50.27 -1.64 4.99
C PRO A 26 51.44 -2.30 5.74
N THR A 27 51.55 -2.04 7.05
CA THR A 27 52.28 -2.93 7.97
C THR A 27 51.61 -3.03 9.34
N GLU A 28 51.61 -4.27 9.80
CA GLU A 28 51.23 -4.91 11.06
C GLU A 28 51.62 -4.23 12.39
N ASP A 29 50.97 -4.76 13.44
CA ASP A 29 51.37 -4.85 14.85
C ASP A 29 50.94 -3.76 15.86
N GLY A 30 49.99 -4.14 16.73
CA GLY A 30 50.32 -4.43 18.14
C GLY A 30 50.09 -3.36 19.21
N GLY A 31 49.12 -3.64 20.10
CA GLY A 31 49.39 -3.65 21.56
C GLY A 31 49.20 -2.39 22.40
N THR A 32 48.17 -2.47 23.26
CA THR A 32 48.20 -2.24 24.74
C THR A 32 48.47 -0.87 25.38
N GLU A 33 47.51 -0.55 26.29
CA GLU A 33 47.64 -0.04 27.67
C GLU A 33 47.93 1.45 27.95
N ASP A 34 46.88 2.09 28.50
CA ASP A 34 46.80 2.79 29.80
C ASP A 34 47.98 3.62 30.35
N GLY A 35 47.63 4.87 30.68
CA GLY A 35 47.96 5.44 32.00
C GLY A 35 48.71 6.78 31.99
N GLY A 36 48.12 7.78 32.66
CA GLY A 36 48.91 8.77 33.39
C GLY A 36 48.51 10.24 33.22
N SER A 37 47.76 10.71 34.20
CA SER A 37 47.47 12.10 34.57
C SER A 37 48.69 13.02 34.69
N ASP A 38 48.49 14.32 34.41
CA ASP A 38 48.86 15.41 35.35
C ASP A 38 48.20 16.72 34.90
N GLY A 39 47.45 17.35 35.81
CA GLY A 39 46.75 18.62 35.58
C GLY A 39 47.54 19.84 36.07
N VAL A 40 47.17 21.03 35.59
CA VAL A 40 47.22 22.29 36.35
C VAL A 40 46.15 23.23 35.80
N ASP A 41 45.30 23.71 36.71
CA ASP A 41 44.25 24.70 36.49
C ASP A 41 44.72 26.05 37.08
N ALA A 42 44.60 27.14 36.30
CA ALA A 42 44.66 28.54 36.75
C ALA A 42 44.34 29.51 35.59
N GLY A 43 43.12 30.05 35.55
CA GLY A 43 42.71 31.16 34.65
C GLY A 43 43.23 32.53 35.13
N PRO A 44 42.48 33.63 34.89
CA PRO A 44 41.88 34.12 33.65
C PRO A 44 42.40 35.55 33.33
N ASP A 45 42.38 36.03 32.08
CA ASP A 45 42.35 37.47 31.78
C ASP A 45 42.16 37.79 30.28
N GLY A 46 41.11 38.56 29.99
CA GLY A 46 41.16 39.73 29.12
C GLY A 46 41.31 39.57 27.61
N CYS A 47 40.18 39.61 26.89
CA CYS A 47 40.16 40.13 25.51
C CYS A 47 39.40 41.45 25.48
N GLN A 48 40.15 42.55 25.33
CA GLN A 48 39.66 43.87 24.94
C GLN A 48 39.68 44.00 23.41
N ASP A 49 38.67 44.70 22.90
CA ASP A 49 38.44 45.05 21.50
C ASP A 49 39.62 45.73 20.80
N GLY A 50 39.74 45.47 19.50
CA GLY A 50 40.62 46.17 18.57
C GLY A 50 40.34 45.78 17.12
N ASP A 51 39.48 46.57 16.48
CA ASP A 51 39.01 46.55 15.08
C ASP A 51 39.95 45.98 13.99
N GLY A 52 39.33 45.25 13.05
CA GLY A 52 39.72 45.28 11.65
C GLY A 52 39.66 43.94 10.91
N ASP A 53 38.45 43.61 10.41
CA ASP A 53 38.12 42.77 9.24
C ASP A 53 37.19 41.58 9.58
N ARG A 54 35.88 41.88 9.68
CA ARG A 54 34.81 40.87 9.69
C ARG A 54 34.21 40.77 8.28
N ARG A 55 34.63 39.75 7.55
CA ARG A 55 33.83 39.01 6.56
C ARG A 55 33.91 37.55 6.97
N GLY A 56 32.86 36.81 7.26
CA GLY A 56 31.46 37.08 7.54
C GLY A 56 31.00 35.75 8.14
N ALA A 57 30.65 35.74 9.42
CA ALA A 57 30.01 34.61 10.04
C ALA A 57 28.62 34.47 9.42
N GLY A 58 28.25 33.23 9.09
CA GLY A 58 26.98 32.89 8.45
C GLY A 58 25.81 33.56 9.16
N CYS A 59 25.05 34.34 8.38
CA CYS A 59 23.70 34.70 8.76
C CYS A 59 22.90 33.40 8.86
N ARG A 60 22.44 33.11 10.08
CA ARG A 60 21.33 32.21 10.34
C ARG A 60 20.13 32.74 9.56
N LEU A 61 19.64 31.96 8.61
CA LEU A 61 18.32 32.11 8.01
C LEU A 61 17.45 31.09 8.74
N GLY A 62 16.65 31.55 9.70
CA GLY A 62 15.79 30.70 10.51
C GLY A 62 15.17 31.47 11.68
N ASP A 63 13.86 31.70 11.54
CA ASP A 63 12.84 31.67 12.60
C ASP A 63 12.93 32.68 13.76
N ASP A 64 12.53 33.92 13.46
CA ASP A 64 11.41 34.57 14.15
C ASP A 64 11.12 35.89 13.44
N CYS A 65 9.83 36.25 13.31
CA CYS A 65 9.48 37.63 12.99
C CYS A 65 9.95 38.51 14.16
N ASP A 66 11.19 38.99 14.13
CA ASP A 66 11.70 39.88 15.17
C ASP A 66 10.88 41.18 15.13
N ASP A 67 9.95 41.31 16.08
CA ASP A 67 9.06 42.47 16.24
C ASP A 67 9.85 43.79 16.49
N THR A 68 11.18 43.74 16.60
CA THR A 68 12.04 44.89 16.90
C THR A 68 12.68 45.58 15.69
N ASP A 69 12.71 44.97 14.49
CA ASP A 69 13.17 45.65 13.27
C ASP A 69 12.54 45.10 11.95
N PRO A 70 11.43 45.69 11.47
CA PRO A 70 10.78 45.28 10.21
C PRO A 70 11.59 45.57 8.94
N SER A 71 12.76 46.20 9.02
CA SER A 71 13.51 46.68 7.84
C SER A 71 14.62 45.75 7.35
N VAL A 72 14.95 44.69 8.10
CA VAL A 72 16.19 43.91 7.88
C VAL A 72 16.05 42.76 6.87
N TRP A 73 14.85 42.26 6.56
CA TRP A 73 14.68 41.02 5.77
C TRP A 73 13.86 41.16 4.48
N SER A 74 13.78 42.37 3.93
CA SER A 74 13.01 42.63 2.70
C SER A 74 13.83 42.54 1.40
N GLN A 75 15.11 42.16 1.43
CA GLN A 75 16.00 42.35 0.28
C GLN A 75 16.21 41.11 -0.62
N ASP A 76 15.77 39.91 -0.21
CA ASP A 76 15.99 38.67 -0.99
C ASP A 76 14.75 37.76 -1.13
N ALA A 77 13.54 38.23 -0.78
CA ALA A 77 12.31 37.45 -1.01
C ALA A 77 11.81 37.63 -2.45
N ALA A 78 11.52 36.52 -3.14
CA ALA A 78 10.96 36.52 -4.49
C ALA A 78 9.49 36.06 -4.49
N LEU A 79 8.74 36.53 -5.48
CA LEU A 79 7.41 36.01 -5.81
C LEU A 79 7.56 34.84 -6.78
N ARG A 80 6.72 33.81 -6.63
CA ARG A 80 6.64 32.70 -7.57
C ARG A 80 5.21 32.32 -7.84
N PHE A 81 4.90 32.11 -9.12
CA PHE A 81 3.71 31.35 -9.48
C PHE A 81 4.01 29.85 -9.34
N GLY A 82 2.99 29.07 -8.97
CA GLY A 82 3.13 27.61 -8.88
C GLY A 82 3.46 26.90 -10.21
N ALA A 83 3.34 27.61 -11.34
CA ALA A 83 3.72 27.13 -12.67
C ALA A 83 4.17 28.30 -13.56
N GLY A 84 4.99 28.03 -14.57
CA GLY A 84 5.40 29.03 -15.57
C GLY A 84 4.31 29.39 -16.57
N ALA A 85 3.33 28.49 -16.78
CA ALA A 85 2.18 28.70 -17.66
C ALA A 85 0.92 28.05 -17.07
N THR A 86 -0.24 28.54 -17.48
CA THR A 86 -1.57 28.01 -17.13
C THR A 86 -2.55 28.20 -18.28
N GLY A 87 -3.64 27.42 -18.27
CA GLY A 87 -4.69 27.49 -19.28
C GLY A 87 -6.07 27.73 -18.68
N VAL A 88 -6.90 28.45 -19.42
CA VAL A 88 -8.30 28.70 -19.07
C VAL A 88 -9.18 28.79 -20.32
N ALA A 89 -10.36 28.15 -20.32
CA ALA A 89 -11.32 28.35 -21.39
C ALA A 89 -11.89 29.77 -21.42
N ALA A 90 -12.18 30.28 -22.62
CA ALA A 90 -12.85 31.57 -22.77
C ALA A 90 -14.22 31.57 -22.05
N GLY A 91 -14.44 32.55 -21.17
CA GLY A 91 -15.63 32.68 -20.33
C GLY A 91 -15.56 31.91 -19.01
N GLN A 92 -14.50 31.16 -18.75
CA GLN A 92 -14.28 30.43 -17.48
C GLN A 92 -13.21 31.11 -16.61
N THR A 93 -13.09 30.63 -15.38
CA THR A 93 -12.10 31.08 -14.42
C THR A 93 -11.21 29.94 -13.94
N ARG A 94 -10.00 30.28 -13.49
CA ARG A 94 -8.98 29.38 -12.96
C ARG A 94 -8.41 29.97 -11.67
N LEU A 95 -8.25 29.16 -10.64
CA LEU A 95 -7.42 29.55 -9.49
C LEU A 95 -5.95 29.29 -9.78
N VAL A 96 -5.11 30.26 -9.47
CA VAL A 96 -3.65 30.15 -9.55
C VAL A 96 -3.05 30.54 -8.22
N GLU A 97 -2.09 29.75 -7.76
CA GLU A 97 -1.35 30.03 -6.54
C GLU A 97 -0.17 30.98 -6.83
N ILE A 98 -0.06 32.00 -5.98
CA ILE A 98 1.11 32.87 -5.85
C ILE A 98 1.74 32.62 -4.49
N SER A 99 3.07 32.50 -4.44
CA SER A 99 3.81 32.23 -3.22
C SER A 99 4.99 33.18 -3.03
N LEU A 100 5.40 33.30 -1.77
CA LEU A 100 6.67 33.90 -1.34
C LEU A 100 7.67 32.78 -1.04
N ASP A 101 8.96 33.05 -1.25
CA ASP A 101 10.02 32.09 -0.87
C ASP A 101 10.16 31.89 0.65
N GLN A 102 9.51 32.74 1.46
CA GLN A 102 9.46 32.67 2.92
C GLN A 102 8.12 33.20 3.43
N ARG A 103 7.70 32.81 4.65
CA ARG A 103 6.49 33.34 5.29
C ARG A 103 6.53 34.86 5.42
N ALA A 104 5.39 35.51 5.22
CA ALA A 104 5.30 36.96 5.29
C ALA A 104 5.41 37.45 6.75
N CYS A 105 6.45 38.24 7.07
CA CYS A 105 6.61 38.81 8.42
C CYS A 105 5.61 39.94 8.75
N ALA A 106 4.95 40.48 7.73
CA ALA A 106 3.87 41.44 7.81
C ALA A 106 2.96 41.24 6.58
N PRO A 107 1.67 41.63 6.62
CA PRO A 107 0.80 41.45 5.48
C PRO A 107 1.37 42.10 4.20
N ARG A 108 1.42 41.34 3.11
CA ARG A 108 1.94 41.76 1.80
C ARG A 108 0.81 41.79 0.78
N THR A 109 0.59 42.95 0.18
CA THR A 109 -0.32 43.08 -0.96
C THR A 109 0.44 42.82 -2.26
N ILE A 110 0.04 41.79 -2.98
CA ILE A 110 0.55 41.48 -4.31
C ILE A 110 -0.42 42.07 -5.33
N THR A 111 0.10 42.79 -6.32
CA THR A 111 -0.69 43.40 -7.39
C THR A 111 -0.44 42.70 -8.71
N PHE A 112 -1.48 42.59 -9.54
CA PHE A 112 -1.41 41.85 -10.80
C PHE A 112 -1.80 42.73 -11.97
N GLU A 113 -1.09 42.56 -13.08
CA GLU A 113 -1.39 43.22 -14.36
C GLU A 113 -1.32 42.19 -15.50
N SER A 114 -2.34 42.20 -16.36
CA SER A 114 -2.34 41.43 -17.60
C SER A 114 -1.91 42.34 -18.75
N ASP A 115 -0.98 41.88 -19.59
CA ASP A 115 -0.49 42.64 -20.75
C ASP A 115 -1.52 42.74 -21.89
N ASP A 116 -2.42 41.76 -22.00
CA ASP A 116 -3.58 41.78 -22.89
C ASP A 116 -4.88 41.36 -22.15
N PRO A 117 -5.55 42.32 -21.48
CA PRO A 117 -6.83 42.10 -20.83
C PRO A 117 -7.98 41.71 -21.78
N SER A 118 -7.79 41.80 -23.10
CA SER A 118 -8.77 41.30 -24.06
C SER A 118 -8.71 39.78 -24.23
N LYS A 119 -7.65 39.14 -23.72
CA LYS A 119 -7.44 37.70 -23.70
C LYS A 119 -7.68 37.12 -22.32
N ALA A 120 -6.98 37.61 -21.30
CA ALA A 120 -7.14 37.14 -19.94
C ALA A 120 -7.14 38.30 -18.94
N THR A 121 -8.03 38.26 -17.96
CA THR A 121 -8.07 39.21 -16.84
C THR A 121 -7.74 38.51 -15.53
N VAL A 122 -7.24 39.27 -14.56
CA VAL A 122 -6.83 38.80 -13.23
C VAL A 122 -7.37 39.75 -12.17
N GLU A 123 -7.62 39.25 -10.97
CA GLU A 123 -7.91 40.08 -9.81
C GLU A 123 -6.78 41.11 -9.59
N ALA A 124 -7.14 42.37 -9.29
CA ALA A 124 -6.15 43.46 -9.26
C ALA A 124 -5.09 43.28 -8.16
N SER A 125 -5.45 42.63 -7.05
CA SER A 125 -4.54 42.37 -5.94
C SER A 125 -5.04 41.27 -5.00
N VAL A 126 -4.11 40.58 -4.36
CA VAL A 126 -4.37 39.65 -3.24
C VAL A 126 -3.46 40.00 -2.06
N GLN A 127 -3.84 39.59 -0.86
CA GLN A 127 -3.04 39.80 0.35
C GLN A 127 -2.54 38.45 0.87
N ILE A 128 -1.24 38.36 1.10
CA ILE A 128 -0.62 37.29 1.88
C ILE A 128 -0.47 37.83 3.30
N ASP A 129 -1.21 37.27 4.25
CA ASP A 129 -1.24 37.73 5.63
C ASP A 129 0.04 37.38 6.41
N ARG A 130 0.26 38.04 7.56
CA ARG A 130 1.42 37.72 8.41
C ARG A 130 1.39 36.25 8.81
N GLY A 131 2.50 35.54 8.60
CA GLY A 131 2.65 34.11 8.88
C GLY A 131 2.25 33.19 7.71
N GLU A 132 1.55 33.72 6.71
CA GLU A 132 1.19 32.99 5.49
C GLU A 132 2.31 33.11 4.44
N GLN A 133 2.34 32.16 3.51
CA GLN A 133 3.33 32.12 2.43
C GLN A 133 2.69 32.15 1.04
N THR A 134 1.44 31.72 0.93
CA THR A 134 0.73 31.58 -0.35
C THR A 134 -0.60 32.32 -0.33
N ALA A 135 -1.11 32.62 -1.52
CA ALA A 135 -2.49 33.03 -1.74
C ALA A 135 -2.97 32.52 -3.10
N GLU A 136 -4.28 32.34 -3.25
CA GLU A 136 -4.89 32.02 -4.54
C GLU A 136 -5.47 33.28 -5.19
N ILE A 137 -5.32 33.37 -6.52
CA ILE A 137 -5.92 34.43 -7.34
C ILE A 137 -6.84 33.86 -8.40
N VAL A 138 -7.89 34.60 -8.74
CA VAL A 138 -8.78 34.24 -9.83
C VAL A 138 -8.29 34.84 -11.16
N LEU A 139 -7.94 33.96 -12.10
CA LEU A 139 -7.77 34.28 -13.51
C LEU A 139 -9.08 34.04 -14.27
N THR A 140 -9.39 34.88 -15.26
CA THR A 140 -10.57 34.75 -16.13
C THR A 140 -10.16 34.80 -17.59
N GLY A 141 -10.54 33.78 -18.36
CA GLY A 141 -10.40 33.78 -19.82
C GLY A 141 -11.47 34.66 -20.46
N VAL A 142 -11.07 35.59 -21.33
CA VAL A 142 -11.97 36.51 -22.05
C VAL A 142 -12.19 36.06 -23.49
N ALA A 143 -11.11 35.79 -24.22
CA ALA A 143 -11.17 35.35 -25.61
C ALA A 143 -9.89 34.59 -26.00
N GLU A 144 -10.02 33.68 -26.98
CA GLU A 144 -8.91 32.84 -27.45
C GLU A 144 -7.63 33.65 -27.77
N GLY A 145 -6.49 33.16 -27.30
CA GLY A 145 -5.17 33.77 -27.43
C GLY A 145 -4.36 33.66 -26.15
N ALA A 146 -3.14 34.22 -26.14
CA ALA A 146 -2.26 34.23 -24.98
C ALA A 146 -2.17 35.63 -24.36
N ALA A 147 -1.93 35.68 -23.05
CA ALA A 147 -1.54 36.87 -22.30
C ALA A 147 -0.50 36.50 -21.24
N THR A 148 0.25 37.46 -20.76
CA THR A 148 1.16 37.33 -19.62
C THR A 148 0.61 38.12 -18.44
N VAL A 149 0.47 37.45 -17.30
CA VAL A 149 0.13 38.09 -16.03
C VAL A 149 1.41 38.31 -15.23
N THR A 150 1.64 39.57 -14.83
CA THR A 150 2.78 39.95 -13.98
C THR A 150 2.30 40.24 -12.56
N ALA A 151 2.89 39.55 -11.58
CA ALA A 151 2.70 39.80 -10.16
C ALA A 151 3.82 40.70 -9.62
N SER A 152 3.47 41.73 -8.86
CA SER A 152 4.44 42.66 -8.28
C SER A 152 4.06 43.12 -6.87
N SER A 153 5.07 43.33 -6.03
CA SER A 153 4.95 43.88 -4.67
C SER A 153 6.21 44.69 -4.34
N GLU A 154 6.07 45.70 -3.47
CA GLU A 154 7.17 46.59 -3.11
C GLU A 154 8.34 45.82 -2.47
N GLY A 155 9.54 45.95 -3.07
CA GLY A 155 10.78 45.34 -2.58
C GLY A 155 11.01 43.89 -3.02
N LEU A 156 10.10 43.28 -3.78
CA LEU A 156 10.23 41.90 -4.26
C LEU A 156 10.50 41.86 -5.77
N GLU A 157 11.19 40.81 -6.23
CA GLU A 157 11.28 40.50 -7.65
C GLU A 157 9.90 40.10 -8.20
N ALA A 158 9.54 40.62 -9.38
CA ALA A 158 8.26 40.36 -10.00
C ALA A 158 8.22 38.94 -10.58
N ALA A 159 7.06 38.29 -10.49
CA ALA A 159 6.82 36.98 -11.08
C ALA A 159 5.94 37.11 -12.32
N GLN A 160 6.09 36.19 -13.27
CA GLN A 160 5.25 36.14 -14.48
C GLN A 160 4.68 34.74 -14.69
N ILE A 161 3.46 34.68 -15.22
CA ILE A 161 2.83 33.46 -15.68
C ILE A 161 2.22 33.70 -17.06
N GLU A 162 2.46 32.77 -17.98
CA GLU A 162 1.80 32.74 -19.28
C GLU A 162 0.39 32.15 -19.14
N VAL A 163 -0.61 32.82 -19.71
CA VAL A 163 -2.02 32.41 -19.68
C VAL A 163 -2.46 32.13 -21.10
N GLU A 164 -2.74 30.86 -21.38
CA GLU A 164 -3.32 30.42 -22.64
C GLU A 164 -4.84 30.33 -22.53
N VAL A 165 -5.54 31.11 -23.34
CA VAL A 165 -7.00 31.10 -23.40
C VAL A 165 -7.46 30.29 -24.61
N VAL A 166 -8.19 29.22 -24.33
CA VAL A 166 -8.62 28.23 -25.34
C VAL A 166 -10.12 28.29 -25.58
N SER A 167 -10.57 27.62 -26.64
CA SER A 167 -12.00 27.43 -26.89
C SER A 167 -12.61 26.53 -25.80
N PRO A 168 -13.79 26.88 -25.24
CA PRO A 168 -14.49 26.01 -24.30
C PRO A 168 -15.06 24.75 -24.96
N ASP A 169 -15.21 24.75 -26.29
CA ASP A 169 -15.77 23.63 -27.03
C ASP A 169 -14.66 22.62 -27.41
N LEU A 170 -14.94 21.33 -27.17
CA LEU A 170 -14.09 20.26 -27.66
C LEU A 170 -14.23 20.13 -29.19
N PRO A 171 -13.10 20.10 -29.94
CA PRO A 171 -13.16 19.89 -31.38
C PRO A 171 -13.64 18.48 -31.73
N ALA A 172 -14.23 18.32 -32.91
CA ALA A 172 -14.64 17.01 -33.39
C ALA A 172 -13.44 16.07 -33.54
N CYS A 173 -13.59 14.84 -33.06
CA CYS A 173 -12.50 13.86 -33.09
C CYS A 173 -12.01 13.58 -34.52
N SER A 174 -10.69 13.60 -34.72
CA SER A 174 -10.01 13.27 -35.98
C SER A 174 -8.58 12.78 -35.72
N GLY A 175 -8.08 11.92 -36.62
CA GLY A 175 -6.77 11.28 -36.51
C GLY A 175 -6.91 9.77 -36.36
N GLU A 176 -5.92 9.03 -36.84
CA GLU A 176 -5.84 7.57 -36.73
C GLU A 176 -4.39 7.13 -36.85
N ALA A 177 -4.05 5.99 -36.25
CA ALA A 177 -2.76 5.33 -36.44
C ALA A 177 -2.96 3.81 -36.44
N SER A 178 -2.06 3.09 -37.10
CA SER A 178 -2.00 1.63 -37.01
C SER A 178 -0.56 1.16 -37.09
N GLY A 179 -0.25 0.05 -36.44
CA GLY A 179 1.09 -0.50 -36.37
C GLY A 179 1.13 -1.88 -35.73
N THR A 180 2.32 -2.34 -35.41
CA THR A 180 2.53 -3.56 -34.65
C THR A 180 3.11 -3.18 -33.29
N LEU A 181 2.39 -3.51 -32.23
CA LEU A 181 2.86 -3.40 -30.87
C LEU A 181 3.73 -4.63 -30.57
N GLN A 182 4.99 -4.39 -30.21
CA GLN A 182 6.00 -5.38 -29.84
C GLN A 182 7.00 -4.68 -28.91
N ALA A 183 7.86 -5.43 -28.22
CA ALA A 183 8.88 -4.87 -27.32
C ALA A 183 9.64 -3.68 -27.96
N GLY A 184 9.65 -2.54 -27.27
CA GLY A 184 10.30 -1.29 -27.70
C GLY A 184 9.55 -0.50 -28.78
N ALA A 185 8.36 -0.95 -29.20
CA ALA A 185 7.54 -0.23 -30.19
C ALA A 185 6.70 0.87 -29.54
N ARG A 186 6.46 1.93 -30.30
CA ARG A 186 5.46 2.96 -30.02
C ARG A 186 4.63 3.18 -31.28
N VAL A 187 3.31 3.05 -31.16
CA VAL A 187 2.33 3.39 -32.20
C VAL A 187 1.63 4.65 -31.76
N ALA A 188 1.69 5.72 -32.56
CA ALA A 188 1.17 7.02 -32.17
C ALA A 188 0.49 7.73 -33.34
N VAL A 189 -0.43 8.64 -33.00
CA VAL A 189 -1.10 9.53 -33.93
C VAL A 189 -0.36 10.87 -33.97
N ASP A 190 0.06 11.30 -35.16
CA ASP A 190 0.87 12.51 -35.34
C ASP A 190 0.04 13.78 -35.62
N ASP A 191 -1.19 13.63 -36.14
CA ASP A 191 -2.01 14.73 -36.65
C ASP A 191 -3.48 14.62 -36.20
N GLY A 192 -4.20 15.75 -36.26
CA GLY A 192 -5.61 15.83 -35.89
C GLY A 192 -5.82 16.08 -34.40
N THR A 193 -7.06 15.94 -33.92
CA THR A 193 -7.36 16.10 -32.48
C THR A 193 -6.89 14.92 -31.64
N LEU A 194 -6.55 13.80 -32.28
CA LEU A 194 -5.90 12.66 -31.65
C LEU A 194 -4.37 12.77 -31.61
N ALA A 195 -3.77 13.86 -32.11
CA ALA A 195 -2.32 14.04 -32.05
C ALA A 195 -1.80 13.88 -30.60
N GLY A 196 -0.80 13.03 -30.42
CA GLY A 196 -0.27 12.64 -29.11
C GLY A 196 -0.87 11.36 -28.53
N ALA A 197 -1.99 10.86 -29.05
CA ALA A 197 -2.50 9.54 -28.67
C ALA A 197 -1.49 8.45 -29.05
N ALA A 198 -1.14 7.58 -28.10
CA ALA A 198 -0.15 6.54 -28.32
C ALA A 198 -0.36 5.30 -27.45
N ILE A 199 0.21 4.20 -27.91
CA ILE A 199 0.42 2.97 -27.14
C ILE A 199 1.87 2.52 -27.35
N SER A 200 2.55 2.16 -26.27
CA SER A 200 3.93 1.68 -26.33
C SER A 200 4.18 0.46 -25.46
N LEU A 201 5.22 -0.28 -25.81
CA LEU A 201 5.77 -1.34 -24.96
C LEU A 201 7.24 -1.03 -24.65
N PRO A 202 7.68 -1.16 -23.39
CA PRO A 202 9.09 -1.13 -23.03
C PRO A 202 9.92 -2.13 -23.84
N ALA A 203 11.22 -1.86 -24.00
CA ALA A 203 12.10 -2.76 -24.75
C ALA A 203 12.29 -4.13 -24.08
N ALA A 204 12.11 -4.20 -22.75
CA ALA A 204 12.21 -5.41 -21.95
C ALA A 204 10.93 -6.27 -21.96
N ALA A 205 9.79 -5.71 -22.41
CA ALA A 205 8.46 -6.34 -22.49
C ALA A 205 8.38 -7.41 -23.59
N THR A 206 9.20 -8.45 -23.48
CA THR A 206 9.37 -9.49 -24.52
C THR A 206 8.33 -10.62 -24.44
N GLU A 207 7.60 -10.70 -23.33
CA GLU A 207 6.51 -11.63 -23.06
C GLU A 207 5.24 -11.31 -23.89
N ILE A 208 5.07 -10.07 -24.32
CA ILE A 208 3.95 -9.70 -25.20
C ILE A 208 4.28 -10.08 -26.64
N THR A 209 3.55 -11.06 -27.16
CA THR A 209 3.66 -11.46 -28.57
C THR A 209 3.27 -10.30 -29.50
N PRO A 210 4.01 -10.05 -30.60
CA PRO A 210 3.69 -8.96 -31.52
C PRO A 210 2.23 -8.98 -32.00
N VAL A 211 1.52 -7.88 -31.81
CA VAL A 211 0.08 -7.75 -32.11
C VAL A 211 -0.17 -6.51 -32.97
N GLY A 212 -1.04 -6.64 -33.97
CA GLY A 212 -1.48 -5.50 -34.78
C GLY A 212 -2.42 -4.62 -33.99
N VAL A 213 -2.12 -3.32 -33.88
CA VAL A 213 -2.93 -2.36 -33.13
C VAL A 213 -3.38 -1.19 -34.00
N SER A 214 -4.52 -0.60 -33.68
CA SER A 214 -4.97 0.66 -34.28
C SER A 214 -5.56 1.61 -33.24
N ILE A 215 -5.29 2.89 -33.42
CA ILE A 215 -5.79 4.00 -32.59
C ILE A 215 -6.76 4.81 -33.46
N GLY A 216 -7.94 5.11 -32.94
CA GLY A 216 -8.93 5.91 -33.65
C GLY A 216 -9.97 6.55 -32.74
N CYS A 217 -10.86 7.33 -33.35
CA CYS A 217 -11.93 8.04 -32.65
C CYS A 217 -13.03 7.12 -32.14
N ALA A 218 -13.59 7.45 -30.98
CA ALA A 218 -14.80 6.85 -30.44
C ALA A 218 -15.84 7.93 -30.07
N PRO A 219 -17.12 7.54 -29.90
CA PRO A 219 -18.11 8.40 -29.25
C PRO A 219 -17.66 8.80 -27.83
N SER A 220 -18.02 10.02 -27.43
CA SER A 220 -17.85 10.48 -26.05
C SER A 220 -18.57 9.55 -25.07
N GLN A 221 -17.96 9.32 -23.91
CA GLN A 221 -18.37 8.32 -22.92
C GLN A 221 -18.17 8.82 -21.48
N GLU A 222 -18.23 10.13 -21.26
CA GLU A 222 -18.17 10.72 -19.92
C GLU A 222 -19.32 10.20 -19.03
N PRO A 223 -19.01 9.65 -17.84
CA PRO A 223 -20.03 9.28 -16.86
C PRO A 223 -20.80 10.50 -16.32
N GLU A 224 -21.93 10.24 -15.66
CA GLU A 224 -22.71 11.31 -14.99
C GLU A 224 -21.87 12.06 -13.95
N GLY A 225 -21.93 13.40 -13.95
CA GLY A 225 -21.15 14.26 -13.05
C GLY A 225 -19.73 14.57 -13.53
N PHE A 226 -19.32 14.05 -14.70
CA PHE A 226 -18.02 14.29 -15.30
C PHE A 226 -18.13 15.07 -16.61
N VAL A 227 -17.12 15.90 -16.87
CA VAL A 227 -16.91 16.57 -18.16
C VAL A 227 -15.68 16.01 -18.87
N ALA A 228 -15.79 15.89 -20.19
CA ALA A 228 -14.68 15.50 -21.04
C ALA A 228 -13.63 16.61 -21.14
N LEU A 229 -12.36 16.24 -21.04
CA LEU A 229 -11.20 17.11 -21.27
C LEU A 229 -10.58 16.89 -22.65
N GLY A 230 -10.96 15.83 -23.34
CA GLY A 230 -10.44 15.45 -24.65
C GLY A 230 -11.36 14.48 -25.38
N PRO A 231 -11.02 14.13 -26.64
CA PRO A 231 -11.76 13.13 -27.40
C PRO A 231 -11.64 11.73 -26.78
N ALA A 232 -12.67 10.89 -26.98
CA ALA A 232 -12.57 9.47 -26.67
C ALA A 232 -11.70 8.74 -27.70
N VAL A 233 -10.74 7.97 -27.21
CA VAL A 233 -9.72 7.25 -27.99
C VAL A 233 -9.96 5.75 -27.88
N ARG A 234 -10.26 5.10 -29.01
CA ARG A 234 -10.35 3.65 -29.11
C ARG A 234 -9.02 3.06 -29.56
N ILE A 235 -8.57 2.04 -28.83
CA ILE A 235 -7.39 1.25 -29.16
C ILE A 235 -7.81 -0.20 -29.39
N ASP A 236 -7.64 -0.69 -30.62
CA ASP A 236 -7.97 -2.06 -31.02
C ASP A 236 -6.73 -2.96 -31.09
N PRO A 237 -6.88 -4.28 -30.87
CA PRO A 237 -8.13 -4.98 -30.61
C PRO A 237 -8.55 -4.86 -29.13
N VAL A 238 -9.77 -4.35 -28.89
CA VAL A 238 -10.32 -4.12 -27.54
C VAL A 238 -10.45 -5.39 -26.68
N ALA A 239 -10.36 -6.58 -27.27
CA ALA A 239 -10.34 -7.86 -26.57
C ALA A 239 -9.00 -8.17 -25.88
N THR A 240 -7.99 -7.31 -26.04
CA THR A 240 -6.66 -7.55 -25.47
C THR A 240 -6.67 -7.31 -23.96
N ARG A 241 -6.32 -8.36 -23.21
CA ARG A 241 -6.00 -8.32 -21.78
C ARG A 241 -4.61 -8.92 -21.58
N ALA A 242 -3.77 -8.27 -20.80
CA ALA A 242 -2.42 -8.72 -20.47
C ALA A 242 -2.25 -8.83 -18.95
N LEU A 243 -1.41 -9.77 -18.49
CA LEU A 243 -0.97 -9.86 -17.09
C LEU A 243 0.16 -8.87 -16.78
N ARG A 244 0.15 -7.73 -17.46
CA ARG A 244 1.01 -6.56 -17.23
C ARG A 244 0.25 -5.32 -17.63
N GLU A 245 0.72 -4.18 -17.17
CA GLU A 245 0.20 -2.91 -17.64
C GLU A 245 1.01 -2.41 -18.85
N ILE A 246 0.29 -1.76 -19.77
CA ILE A 246 0.80 -1.25 -21.04
C ILE A 246 0.67 0.28 -21.01
N PRO A 247 1.76 1.03 -21.25
CA PRO A 247 1.71 2.48 -21.35
C PRO A 247 0.81 2.98 -22.49
N VAL A 248 -0.09 3.89 -22.15
CA VAL A 248 -1.06 4.54 -23.03
C VAL A 248 -1.02 6.04 -22.81
N GLU A 249 -1.08 6.79 -23.91
CA GLU A 249 -1.23 8.24 -23.91
C GLU A 249 -2.51 8.62 -24.66
N ILE A 250 -3.33 9.49 -24.06
CA ILE A 250 -4.49 10.09 -24.75
C ILE A 250 -4.46 11.62 -24.64
N PRO A 251 -4.85 12.36 -25.69
CA PRO A 251 -4.82 13.82 -25.66
C PRO A 251 -5.96 14.38 -24.81
N LEU A 252 -5.66 15.49 -24.14
CA LEU A 252 -6.61 16.29 -23.38
C LEU A 252 -6.20 17.76 -23.39
N ARG A 253 -7.10 18.65 -22.98
CA ARG A 253 -6.80 20.06 -22.77
C ARG A 253 -6.89 20.40 -21.28
N ALA A 254 -5.75 20.55 -20.60
CA ALA A 254 -5.74 20.91 -19.19
C ALA A 254 -6.35 22.31 -18.95
N ALA A 255 -6.34 23.17 -19.98
CA ALA A 255 -7.03 24.46 -19.96
C ALA A 255 -8.56 24.34 -19.73
N LEU A 256 -9.17 23.18 -19.99
CA LEU A 256 -10.61 22.90 -19.77
C LEU A 256 -10.94 22.41 -18.36
N LEU A 257 -9.95 22.21 -17.48
CA LEU A 257 -10.21 21.82 -16.09
C LEU A 257 -11.17 22.82 -15.42
N PRO A 258 -12.16 22.39 -14.61
CA PRO A 258 -12.98 23.28 -13.79
C PRO A 258 -12.14 24.20 -12.91
N THR A 259 -12.71 25.31 -12.43
CA THR A 259 -11.98 26.41 -11.78
C THR A 259 -11.05 25.98 -10.65
N ARG A 260 -11.47 25.00 -9.85
CA ARG A 260 -10.72 24.47 -8.70
C ARG A 260 -10.16 23.06 -8.92
N ALA A 261 -10.32 22.53 -10.13
CA ALA A 261 -9.69 21.29 -10.52
C ALA A 261 -8.22 21.55 -10.91
N ARG A 262 -7.39 20.57 -10.58
CA ARG A 262 -5.96 20.50 -10.87
C ARG A 262 -5.68 19.29 -11.76
N PRO A 263 -4.49 19.18 -12.37
CA PRO A 263 -4.14 18.02 -13.21
C PRO A 263 -4.26 16.67 -12.49
N ASP A 264 -4.03 16.63 -11.17
CA ASP A 264 -4.22 15.47 -10.30
C ASP A 264 -5.70 15.14 -10.00
N ASN A 265 -6.66 15.88 -10.56
CA ASN A 265 -8.08 15.52 -10.54
C ASN A 265 -8.56 14.91 -11.88
N VAL A 266 -7.67 14.79 -12.88
CA VAL A 266 -8.00 14.08 -14.12
C VAL A 266 -8.21 12.60 -13.80
N ALA A 267 -9.31 12.05 -14.30
CA ALA A 267 -9.67 10.64 -14.25
C ALA A 267 -9.84 10.09 -15.67
N ILE A 268 -9.86 8.76 -15.79
CA ILE A 268 -10.04 8.09 -17.08
C ILE A 268 -11.37 7.36 -17.10
N ALA A 269 -12.25 7.75 -18.02
CA ALA A 269 -13.42 6.97 -18.39
C ALA A 269 -13.00 5.85 -19.35
N TYR A 270 -13.36 4.62 -19.02
CA TYR A 270 -13.02 3.42 -19.78
C TYR A 270 -14.29 2.64 -20.18
N SER A 271 -14.29 2.09 -21.39
CA SER A 271 -15.20 1.01 -21.80
C SER A 271 -14.47 -0.04 -22.64
N GLY A 272 -14.93 -1.29 -22.55
CA GLY A 272 -14.35 -2.44 -23.24
C GLY A 272 -15.27 -3.66 -23.19
N PRO A 273 -14.83 -4.83 -23.66
CA PRO A 273 -15.59 -6.06 -23.52
C PRO A 273 -15.97 -6.32 -22.05
N GLY A 274 -17.26 -6.56 -21.79
CA GLY A 274 -17.81 -6.74 -20.43
C GLY A 274 -17.90 -5.48 -19.57
N VAL A 275 -17.38 -4.33 -20.03
CA VAL A 275 -17.28 -3.13 -19.19
C VAL A 275 -17.94 -1.93 -19.89
N SER A 276 -19.09 -1.52 -19.36
CA SER A 276 -19.73 -0.26 -19.74
C SER A 276 -18.92 0.96 -19.29
N ALA A 277 -19.15 2.12 -19.91
CA ALA A 277 -18.40 3.34 -19.63
C ALA A 277 -18.45 3.73 -18.14
N ARG A 278 -17.28 3.76 -17.49
CA ARG A 278 -17.11 4.14 -16.08
C ARG A 278 -15.72 4.70 -15.80
N ILE A 279 -15.56 5.34 -14.64
CA ILE A 279 -14.23 5.74 -14.16
C ILE A 279 -13.47 4.50 -13.70
N VAL A 280 -12.23 4.37 -14.18
CA VAL A 280 -11.29 3.32 -13.76
C VAL A 280 -9.98 3.98 -13.36
N PRO A 281 -9.48 3.78 -12.13
CA PRO A 281 -8.18 4.29 -11.73
C PRO A 281 -7.09 3.45 -12.40
N LEU A 282 -6.38 4.06 -13.34
CA LEU A 282 -5.27 3.44 -14.08
C LEU A 282 -3.93 3.89 -13.47
N ALA A 283 -2.93 3.02 -13.58
CA ALA A 283 -1.66 3.23 -12.91
C ALA A 283 -0.86 4.39 -13.52
N ASN A 284 -0.08 5.07 -12.68
CA ASN A 284 0.83 6.14 -13.08
C ASN A 284 0.16 7.29 -13.86
N LEU A 285 -1.14 7.52 -13.63
CA LEU A 285 -1.89 8.56 -14.31
C LEU A 285 -1.27 9.95 -14.06
N SER A 286 -0.70 10.55 -15.10
CA SER A 286 -0.08 11.87 -15.07
C SER A 286 -0.46 12.70 -16.29
N VAL A 287 -0.59 14.01 -16.11
CA VAL A 287 -0.86 14.97 -17.19
C VAL A 287 0.45 15.62 -17.61
N ARG A 288 0.77 15.56 -18.90
CA ARG A 288 2.04 16.02 -19.48
C ARG A 288 1.79 17.02 -20.61
N GLY A 289 2.72 17.95 -20.80
CA GLY A 289 2.69 18.94 -21.88
C GLY A 289 2.03 20.26 -21.51
N ASP A 290 1.76 21.07 -22.53
CA ASP A 290 1.21 22.43 -22.38
C ASP A 290 -0.31 22.43 -22.19
N PRO A 291 -0.92 23.48 -21.61
CA PRO A 291 -2.35 23.50 -21.27
C PRO A 291 -3.34 23.26 -22.43
N ASP A 292 -3.06 23.71 -23.66
CA ASP A 292 -3.93 23.45 -24.85
C ASP A 292 -3.64 22.13 -25.57
N SER A 293 -2.46 21.54 -25.35
CA SER A 293 -2.03 20.31 -26.03
C SER A 293 -1.42 19.31 -25.04
N SER A 294 -2.17 19.02 -23.97
CA SER A 294 -1.74 18.07 -22.94
C SER A 294 -2.03 16.63 -23.34
N THR A 295 -1.37 15.70 -22.67
CA THR A 295 -1.65 14.25 -22.75
C THR A 295 -1.82 13.69 -21.35
N ALA A 296 -2.76 12.76 -21.19
CA ALA A 296 -2.80 11.88 -20.03
C ALA A 296 -1.98 10.63 -20.37
N TYR A 297 -0.89 10.43 -19.65
CA TYR A 297 -0.14 9.18 -19.60
C TYR A 297 -0.71 8.31 -18.49
N PHE A 298 -0.91 7.02 -18.75
CA PHE A 298 -1.25 6.01 -17.75
C PHE A 298 -0.88 4.62 -18.26
N GLU A 299 -0.94 3.63 -17.38
CA GLU A 299 -0.66 2.24 -17.71
C GLU A 299 -1.92 1.40 -17.48
N SER A 300 -2.26 0.54 -18.46
CA SER A 300 -3.48 -0.26 -18.41
C SER A 300 -3.23 -1.72 -18.81
N PRO A 301 -3.80 -2.71 -18.10
CA PRO A 301 -3.69 -4.11 -18.48
C PRO A 301 -4.71 -4.53 -19.55
N ARG A 302 -5.63 -3.63 -19.93
CA ARG A 302 -6.68 -3.87 -20.93
C ARG A 302 -6.62 -2.81 -22.03
N LEU A 303 -6.93 -3.20 -23.26
CA LEU A 303 -7.21 -2.24 -24.34
C LEU A 303 -8.71 -1.96 -24.42
N GLY A 304 -9.08 -0.80 -24.95
CA GLY A 304 -10.47 -0.37 -24.95
C GLY A 304 -10.65 1.03 -25.50
N THR A 305 -11.73 1.68 -25.07
CA THR A 305 -11.96 3.10 -25.31
C THR A 305 -11.65 3.87 -24.04
N PHE A 306 -10.78 4.87 -24.14
CA PHE A 306 -10.36 5.72 -23.03
C PHE A 306 -10.76 7.17 -23.31
N GLN A 307 -11.17 7.90 -22.27
CA GLN A 307 -11.41 9.34 -22.38
C GLN A 307 -10.97 10.03 -21.09
N ALA A 308 -10.17 11.09 -21.22
CA ALA A 308 -9.79 11.93 -20.09
C ALA A 308 -10.99 12.78 -19.67
N VAL A 309 -11.35 12.69 -18.40
CA VAL A 309 -12.50 13.38 -17.81
C VAL A 309 -12.12 13.98 -16.46
N VAL A 310 -12.97 14.87 -15.94
CA VAL A 310 -12.85 15.42 -14.59
C VAL A 310 -14.24 15.66 -14.03
N ARG A 311 -14.40 15.47 -12.73
CA ARG A 311 -15.66 15.72 -12.04
C ARG A 311 -15.99 17.23 -12.08
N GLU A 312 -17.26 17.58 -12.32
CA GLU A 312 -17.67 18.97 -12.56
C GLU A 312 -17.52 19.87 -11.32
N ASP A 313 -17.73 19.31 -10.13
CA ASP A 313 -17.82 20.02 -8.84
C ASP A 313 -16.58 19.86 -7.94
N VAL A 314 -15.45 19.42 -8.51
CA VAL A 314 -14.20 19.20 -7.78
C VAL A 314 -13.80 20.43 -6.95
N ASN A 315 -13.60 20.23 -5.65
CA ASN A 315 -13.19 21.26 -4.69
C ASN A 315 -14.17 22.45 -4.57
N GLU A 316 -15.39 22.33 -5.09
CA GLU A 316 -16.41 23.39 -4.99
C GLU A 316 -17.12 23.38 -3.64
N SER A 317 -17.18 22.23 -2.99
CA SER A 317 -17.87 22.05 -1.70
C SER A 317 -16.89 22.02 -0.53
N THR A 318 -17.38 22.42 0.64
CA THR A 318 -16.68 22.24 1.92
C THR A 318 -17.47 21.31 2.82
N ARG A 319 -16.76 20.57 3.67
CA ARG A 319 -17.33 19.77 4.75
C ARG A 319 -16.48 19.95 6.00
N THR A 320 -17.12 19.84 7.15
CA THR A 320 -16.38 19.74 8.41
C THR A 320 -15.84 18.32 8.56
N ARG A 321 -14.51 18.17 8.57
CA ARG A 321 -13.84 16.91 8.92
C ARG A 321 -13.39 16.98 10.37
N ARG A 322 -13.71 15.94 11.13
CA ARG A 322 -13.13 15.71 12.46
C ARG A 322 -11.79 15.00 12.28
N PHE A 323 -10.72 15.62 12.74
CA PHE A 323 -9.39 15.03 12.82
C PHE A 323 -9.16 14.45 14.22
N THR A 324 -8.69 13.22 14.33
CA THR A 324 -8.28 12.59 15.60
C THR A 324 -6.78 12.75 15.89
N PHE A 325 -6.01 13.18 14.88
CA PHE A 325 -4.55 13.25 14.87
C PHE A 325 -3.87 11.92 15.16
N ARG A 326 -4.49 10.82 14.70
CA ARG A 326 -3.96 9.46 14.83
C ARG A 326 -3.83 8.76 13.49
N ALA A 327 -2.71 8.07 13.34
CA ALA A 327 -2.41 7.19 12.22
C ALA A 327 -2.10 5.79 12.76
N ILE A 328 -2.53 4.76 12.03
CA ILE A 328 -2.09 3.39 12.25
C ILE A 328 -1.43 2.87 10.98
N VAL A 329 -0.19 2.41 11.10
CA VAL A 329 0.68 1.97 10.00
C VAL A 329 1.32 0.65 10.42
N GLY A 330 1.74 -0.18 9.47
CA GLY A 330 2.56 -1.34 9.80
C GLY A 330 3.05 -2.08 8.57
N VAL A 331 4.02 -2.98 8.78
CA VAL A 331 4.64 -3.79 7.71
C VAL A 331 4.37 -5.27 7.90
N SER A 332 4.21 -6.05 6.81
CA SER A 332 4.03 -7.50 6.87
C SER A 332 2.84 -7.88 7.80
N MET A 333 3.06 -8.68 8.85
CA MET A 333 2.08 -8.94 9.90
C MET A 333 1.43 -7.66 10.46
N GLY A 334 2.23 -6.61 10.69
CA GLY A 334 1.77 -5.31 11.16
C GLY A 334 0.93 -4.54 10.14
N ALA A 335 1.09 -4.80 8.84
CA ALA A 335 0.22 -4.23 7.80
C ALA A 335 -1.19 -4.82 7.88
N GLY A 336 -1.28 -6.15 8.05
CA GLY A 336 -2.55 -6.82 8.34
C GLY A 336 -3.20 -6.26 9.61
N GLY A 337 -2.42 -6.09 10.67
CA GLY A 337 -2.86 -5.43 11.90
C GLY A 337 -3.41 -4.02 11.68
N ALA A 338 -2.65 -3.16 10.99
CA ALA A 338 -3.06 -1.79 10.72
C ALA A 338 -4.40 -1.72 9.95
N ALA A 339 -4.59 -2.59 8.96
CA ALA A 339 -5.86 -2.70 8.25
C ALA A 339 -6.99 -3.22 9.18
N LEU A 340 -6.77 -4.32 9.88
CA LEU A 340 -7.76 -4.92 10.78
C LEU A 340 -8.27 -3.93 11.85
N ILE A 341 -7.35 -3.30 12.57
CA ILE A 341 -7.66 -2.39 13.68
C ILE A 341 -8.20 -1.06 13.15
N GLY A 342 -7.64 -0.57 12.04
CA GLY A 342 -8.06 0.66 11.39
C GLY A 342 -9.53 0.60 10.95
N PHE A 343 -9.91 -0.47 10.22
CA PHE A 343 -11.26 -0.65 9.70
C PHE A 343 -12.28 -1.11 10.75
N ARG A 344 -11.83 -1.69 11.86
CA ARG A 344 -12.71 -2.06 12.97
C ARG A 344 -13.12 -0.87 13.84
N ASN A 345 -12.22 0.09 14.01
CA ASN A 345 -12.44 1.30 14.82
C ASN A 345 -12.19 2.58 14.00
N PRO A 346 -12.91 2.77 12.87
CA PRO A 346 -12.65 3.86 11.92
C PRO A 346 -12.74 5.26 12.56
N GLU A 347 -13.48 5.41 13.65
CA GLU A 347 -13.64 6.65 14.39
C GLU A 347 -12.41 7.10 15.18
N LYS A 348 -11.42 6.22 15.36
CA LYS A 348 -10.17 6.53 16.08
C LYS A 348 -9.07 7.05 15.16
N TRP A 349 -9.17 6.88 13.85
CA TRP A 349 -8.05 7.08 12.91
C TRP A 349 -8.37 8.11 11.83
N ASP A 350 -7.40 8.96 11.51
CA ASP A 350 -7.46 9.81 10.31
C ASP A 350 -6.82 9.12 9.10
N PHE A 351 -5.89 8.19 9.36
CA PHE A 351 -5.04 7.57 8.37
C PHE A 351 -4.75 6.10 8.69
N ILE A 352 -4.88 5.23 7.69
CA ILE A 352 -4.58 3.79 7.77
C ILE A 352 -3.54 3.46 6.69
N GLY A 353 -2.41 2.89 7.13
CA GLY A 353 -1.22 2.67 6.31
C GLY A 353 -0.70 1.22 6.30
N PRO A 354 -1.36 0.24 5.67
CA PRO A 354 -0.83 -1.12 5.59
C PRO A 354 0.24 -1.23 4.49
N LEU A 355 1.46 -1.58 4.87
CA LEU A 355 2.63 -1.64 3.98
C LEU A 355 3.05 -3.10 3.74
N GLY A 356 2.54 -3.70 2.66
CA GLY A 356 2.87 -5.07 2.22
C GLY A 356 2.54 -6.13 3.27
N GLY A 357 1.29 -6.58 3.32
CA GLY A 357 0.81 -7.65 4.21
C GLY A 357 -0.64 -8.06 3.92
N PRO A 358 -1.25 -8.89 4.79
CA PRO A 358 -2.56 -9.49 4.51
C PRO A 358 -3.70 -8.48 4.74
N THR A 359 -4.02 -7.71 3.70
CA THR A 359 -5.10 -6.71 3.68
C THR A 359 -6.41 -7.24 3.10
N ASP A 360 -6.38 -8.40 2.44
CA ASP A 360 -7.55 -9.10 1.92
C ASP A 360 -7.48 -10.59 2.28
N TRP A 361 -8.26 -11.01 3.27
CA TRP A 361 -8.28 -12.40 3.73
C TRP A 361 -9.06 -13.33 2.81
N GLN A 362 -9.96 -12.81 1.99
CA GLN A 362 -10.77 -13.60 1.06
C GLN A 362 -9.91 -14.11 -0.09
N TYR A 363 -9.18 -13.23 -0.76
CA TYR A 363 -8.21 -13.62 -1.78
C TYR A 363 -7.09 -14.48 -1.18
N LEU A 364 -6.57 -14.14 0.00
CA LEU A 364 -5.48 -14.91 0.60
C LEU A 364 -5.90 -16.35 0.98
N LEU A 365 -7.12 -16.54 1.49
CA LEU A 365 -7.65 -17.89 1.74
C LEU A 365 -7.85 -18.65 0.42
N HIS A 366 -8.40 -18.01 -0.62
CA HIS A 366 -8.49 -18.60 -1.95
C HIS A 366 -7.11 -19.04 -2.45
N GLN A 367 -6.10 -18.17 -2.39
CA GLN A 367 -4.73 -18.45 -2.78
C GLN A 367 -4.13 -19.62 -1.98
N ILE A 368 -4.35 -19.68 -0.66
CA ILE A 368 -3.90 -20.80 0.17
C ILE A 368 -4.56 -22.10 -0.29
N GLU A 369 -5.87 -22.07 -0.52
CA GLU A 369 -6.64 -23.22 -0.95
C GLU A 369 -6.17 -23.75 -2.30
N ILE A 370 -6.05 -22.89 -3.33
CA ILE A 370 -5.75 -23.33 -4.71
C ILE A 370 -4.26 -23.60 -4.95
N TYR A 371 -3.36 -22.89 -4.27
CA TYR A 371 -1.93 -23.00 -4.51
C TYR A 371 -1.21 -23.68 -3.33
N HIS A 372 -1.27 -23.12 -2.12
CA HIS A 372 -0.48 -23.65 -1.01
C HIS A 372 -0.91 -25.04 -0.56
N MET A 373 -2.19 -25.39 -0.75
CA MET A 373 -2.79 -26.69 -0.43
C MET A 373 -3.20 -27.50 -1.67
N GLY A 374 -2.89 -26.98 -2.87
CA GLY A 374 -3.24 -27.58 -4.16
C GLY A 374 -2.08 -28.29 -4.85
N GLY A 375 -2.26 -28.65 -6.13
CA GLY A 375 -1.26 -29.33 -6.96
C GLY A 375 -1.42 -30.86 -7.05
N PHE A 376 -2.53 -31.39 -6.57
CA PHE A 376 -2.81 -32.83 -6.57
C PHE A 376 -3.93 -33.16 -7.55
N CYS A 377 -3.82 -34.30 -8.24
CA CYS A 377 -4.92 -34.77 -9.07
C CYS A 377 -6.06 -35.28 -8.20
N SER A 378 -7.27 -34.80 -8.45
CA SER A 378 -8.51 -35.46 -8.05
C SER A 378 -8.80 -36.66 -8.97
N ALA A 379 -9.72 -37.54 -8.54
CA ALA A 379 -10.06 -38.76 -9.28
C ALA A 379 -10.64 -38.50 -10.70
N ASP A 380 -11.21 -37.33 -10.94
CA ASP A 380 -11.78 -36.91 -12.23
C ASP A 380 -10.74 -36.20 -13.14
N GLN A 381 -9.69 -35.62 -12.56
CA GLN A 381 -8.63 -34.91 -13.29
C GLN A 381 -7.48 -35.85 -13.69
N GLY A 382 -7.19 -36.87 -12.89
CA GLY A 382 -6.04 -37.74 -13.10
C GLY A 382 -5.98 -38.96 -12.18
N GLU A 383 -4.79 -39.53 -12.04
CA GLU A 383 -4.53 -40.61 -11.09
C GLU A 383 -4.23 -40.00 -9.72
N LEU A 384 -4.98 -40.38 -8.67
CA LEU A 384 -4.66 -39.99 -7.29
C LEU A 384 -3.20 -40.35 -6.97
N GLY A 385 -2.51 -39.51 -6.19
CA GLY A 385 -1.09 -39.71 -5.90
C GLY A 385 -0.15 -39.17 -6.97
N THR A 386 -0.67 -38.41 -7.94
CA THR A 386 0.12 -37.73 -8.97
C THR A 386 -0.14 -36.23 -8.99
N TYR A 387 0.83 -35.49 -9.51
CA TYR A 387 0.76 -34.05 -9.67
C TYR A 387 -0.24 -33.65 -10.77
N CYS A 388 -1.08 -32.67 -10.46
CA CYS A 388 -1.91 -31.99 -11.44
C CYS A 388 -1.58 -30.48 -11.46
N PRO A 389 -1.51 -29.85 -12.65
CA PRO A 389 -1.24 -28.41 -12.74
C PRO A 389 -2.28 -27.59 -11.98
N VAL A 390 -1.79 -26.64 -11.18
CA VAL A 390 -2.64 -25.61 -10.57
C VAL A 390 -3.19 -24.64 -11.64
N PRO A 391 -4.30 -23.93 -11.36
CA PRO A 391 -4.81 -22.89 -12.25
C PRO A 391 -3.72 -21.87 -12.60
N ALA A 392 -3.74 -21.36 -13.84
CA ALA A 392 -2.82 -20.31 -14.24
C ALA A 392 -3.23 -18.98 -13.57
N PRO A 393 -2.26 -18.11 -13.22
CA PRO A 393 -2.55 -16.79 -12.68
C PRO A 393 -3.49 -15.99 -13.60
N THR A 394 -4.45 -15.30 -12.98
CA THR A 394 -5.44 -14.46 -13.68
C THR A 394 -5.31 -12.99 -13.33
N GLN A 395 -4.56 -12.69 -12.27
CA GLN A 395 -4.31 -11.33 -11.78
C GLN A 395 -2.91 -10.84 -12.20
N ILE A 396 -2.78 -9.53 -12.39
CA ILE A 396 -1.47 -8.92 -12.58
C ILE A 396 -0.61 -9.16 -11.33
N TYR A 397 0.66 -9.53 -11.53
CA TYR A 397 1.64 -9.79 -10.46
C TYR A 397 1.40 -11.03 -9.59
N GLU A 398 0.41 -11.86 -9.92
CA GLU A 398 0.14 -13.11 -9.22
C GLU A 398 1.13 -14.21 -9.67
N HIS A 399 1.75 -14.84 -8.67
CA HIS A 399 2.60 -16.01 -8.87
C HIS A 399 1.84 -17.29 -8.49
N SER A 400 1.86 -18.27 -9.39
CA SER A 400 1.34 -19.62 -9.13
C SER A 400 2.35 -20.44 -8.35
N GLN A 401 1.86 -21.35 -7.50
CA GLN A 401 2.66 -22.31 -6.75
C GLN A 401 1.82 -23.55 -6.43
N ASP A 402 2.44 -24.61 -5.91
CA ASP A 402 1.73 -25.81 -5.45
C ASP A 402 2.27 -26.28 -4.10
N PHE A 403 1.58 -27.21 -3.43
CA PHE A 403 1.97 -27.66 -2.10
C PHE A 403 3.42 -28.15 -2.02
N GLU A 404 3.93 -28.79 -3.08
CA GLU A 404 5.29 -29.34 -3.12
C GLU A 404 6.34 -28.34 -3.59
N HIS A 405 5.94 -27.23 -4.23
CA HIS A 405 6.80 -26.17 -4.73
C HIS A 405 6.19 -24.80 -4.41
N TRP A 406 6.45 -24.30 -3.20
CA TRP A 406 6.03 -22.95 -2.83
C TRP A 406 6.91 -21.90 -3.50
N PHE A 407 6.29 -20.83 -3.97
CA PHE A 407 6.99 -19.81 -4.74
C PHE A 407 8.00 -19.09 -3.84
N TYR A 408 9.26 -19.18 -4.24
CA TYR A 408 10.35 -18.43 -3.67
C TYR A 408 11.25 -17.96 -4.82
N GLU A 409 11.43 -16.65 -4.93
CA GLU A 409 12.32 -16.03 -5.92
C GLU A 409 13.76 -16.25 -5.36
N ASP A 410 14.33 -17.42 -5.67
CA ASP A 410 15.61 -17.93 -5.14
C ASP A 410 16.83 -17.06 -5.50
N GLU A 411 17.86 -17.07 -4.65
CA GLU A 411 19.12 -16.27 -4.69
C GLU A 411 19.05 -14.82 -4.15
N TYR A 412 17.89 -14.32 -3.72
CA TYR A 412 17.69 -12.87 -3.63
C TYR A 412 17.50 -12.34 -2.19
N SER A 413 18.17 -11.23 -1.86
CA SER A 413 18.16 -10.66 -0.50
C SER A 413 16.88 -9.90 -0.12
N GLY A 414 15.94 -9.77 -1.05
CA GLY A 414 14.74 -8.93 -0.94
C GLY A 414 13.61 -9.49 -0.09
N GLN A 415 13.65 -10.77 0.27
CA GLN A 415 12.57 -11.39 1.04
C GLN A 415 12.63 -11.01 2.52
N GLY A 416 13.82 -10.68 3.06
CA GLY A 416 13.96 -10.13 4.41
C GLY A 416 13.84 -11.11 5.59
N GLY A 417 13.50 -12.36 5.30
CA GLY A 417 13.53 -13.57 6.13
C GLY A 417 13.94 -14.77 5.28
N THR A 418 13.99 -15.97 5.86
CA THR A 418 14.21 -17.20 5.07
C THR A 418 12.93 -17.66 4.40
N PHE A 419 11.77 -17.46 5.05
CA PHE A 419 10.44 -17.94 4.62
C PHE A 419 10.51 -19.34 3.99
N ASP A 420 11.30 -20.20 4.65
CA ASP A 420 11.42 -21.60 4.30
C ASP A 420 10.11 -22.33 4.62
N ARG A 421 10.03 -23.60 4.24
CA ARG A 421 8.82 -24.39 4.53
C ARG A 421 8.50 -24.42 6.02
N HIS A 422 9.49 -24.38 6.91
CA HIS A 422 9.25 -24.34 8.35
C HIS A 422 8.54 -23.04 8.78
N GLU A 423 9.02 -21.89 8.34
CA GLU A 423 8.43 -20.57 8.67
C GLU A 423 7.02 -20.43 8.06
N TYR A 424 6.76 -20.94 6.86
CA TYR A 424 5.42 -20.99 6.28
C TYR A 424 4.44 -21.80 7.13
N VAL A 425 4.83 -23.02 7.52
CA VAL A 425 4.00 -23.83 8.42
C VAL A 425 3.81 -23.14 9.76
N GLN A 426 4.83 -22.48 10.29
CA GLN A 426 4.72 -21.68 11.52
C GLN A 426 3.68 -20.56 11.38
N ILE A 427 3.66 -19.87 10.25
CA ILE A 427 2.68 -18.83 9.91
C ILE A 427 1.26 -19.42 9.88
N PHE A 428 1.04 -20.54 9.19
CA PHE A 428 -0.29 -21.19 9.16
C PHE A 428 -0.77 -21.58 10.55
N ARG A 429 0.13 -22.06 11.41
CA ARG A 429 -0.17 -22.38 12.81
C ARG A 429 -0.55 -21.13 13.62
N ASP A 430 0.20 -20.04 13.50
CA ASP A 430 -0.11 -18.78 14.18
C ASP A 430 -1.41 -18.14 13.69
N LEU A 431 -1.67 -18.22 12.37
CA LEU A 431 -2.93 -17.80 11.77
C LEU A 431 -4.11 -18.58 12.35
N ALA A 432 -4.02 -19.91 12.46
CA ALA A 432 -5.07 -20.71 13.10
C ALA A 432 -5.19 -20.44 14.62
N LEU A 433 -4.09 -20.12 15.32
CA LEU A 433 -4.12 -19.74 16.73
C LEU A 433 -4.81 -18.39 16.98
N GLY A 434 -4.77 -17.49 15.99
CA GLY A 434 -5.46 -16.19 16.01
C GLY A 434 -6.90 -16.26 15.50
N PHE A 435 -7.10 -16.72 14.27
CA PHE A 435 -8.40 -16.69 13.59
C PHE A 435 -9.21 -17.98 13.73
N GLY A 436 -8.60 -19.09 14.13
CA GLY A 436 -9.17 -20.43 14.06
C GLY A 436 -8.79 -21.15 12.77
N ASN A 437 -8.91 -22.48 12.75
CA ASN A 437 -8.57 -23.30 11.59
C ASN A 437 -9.57 -23.04 10.44
N PRO A 438 -9.13 -22.48 9.29
CA PRO A 438 -10.02 -22.22 8.17
C PRO A 438 -10.32 -23.45 7.33
N ASN A 439 -9.67 -24.58 7.58
CA ASN A 439 -9.65 -25.74 6.72
C ASN A 439 -10.44 -26.95 7.26
N SER A 440 -10.94 -26.88 8.50
CA SER A 440 -11.70 -27.96 9.12
C SER A 440 -12.46 -27.48 10.36
N GLU A 441 -13.69 -27.96 10.54
CA GLU A 441 -14.49 -27.70 11.74
C GLU A 441 -14.16 -28.71 12.85
N ASN A 442 -13.90 -28.24 14.06
CA ASN A 442 -13.63 -29.11 15.20
C ASN A 442 -14.20 -28.53 16.51
N PRO A 443 -15.20 -29.18 17.14
CA PRO A 443 -15.77 -28.69 18.38
C PRO A 443 -14.82 -28.81 19.59
N ASP A 444 -13.80 -29.67 19.50
CA ASP A 444 -12.85 -29.92 20.59
C ASP A 444 -11.62 -29.01 20.53
N SER A 445 -11.38 -28.31 19.40
CA SER A 445 -10.25 -27.40 19.22
C SER A 445 -10.55 -26.34 18.17
N PHE A 446 -10.15 -25.09 18.42
CA PHE A 446 -10.18 -24.03 17.41
C PHE A 446 -9.09 -24.19 16.32
N VAL A 447 -8.15 -25.13 16.49
CA VAL A 447 -6.91 -25.18 15.69
C VAL A 447 -6.75 -26.52 14.99
N THR A 448 -6.98 -27.64 15.67
CA THR A 448 -6.75 -28.97 15.07
C THR A 448 -7.94 -29.42 14.21
N PRO A 449 -7.72 -30.19 13.14
CA PRO A 449 -8.79 -30.70 12.27
C PRO A 449 -9.82 -31.58 12.99
N ALA A 450 -10.98 -31.78 12.38
CA ALA A 450 -12.05 -32.64 12.87
C ALA A 450 -11.51 -34.01 13.34
N GLY A 451 -11.89 -34.42 14.56
CA GLY A 451 -11.46 -35.70 15.14
C GLY A 451 -10.05 -35.73 15.74
N VAL A 452 -9.23 -34.69 15.53
CA VAL A 452 -7.92 -34.53 16.18
C VAL A 452 -8.12 -33.78 17.51
N PRO A 453 -7.78 -34.37 18.67
CA PRO A 453 -8.00 -33.71 19.95
C PRO A 453 -6.99 -32.58 20.18
N ASP A 454 -7.42 -31.53 20.88
CA ASP A 454 -6.57 -30.36 21.17
C ASP A 454 -5.27 -30.71 21.92
N SER A 455 -5.29 -31.84 22.66
CA SER A 455 -4.12 -32.38 23.34
C SER A 455 -2.92 -32.65 22.41
N GLU A 456 -3.17 -32.86 21.11
CA GLU A 456 -2.13 -33.09 20.11
C GLU A 456 -1.20 -31.89 19.94
N ARG A 457 -1.69 -30.66 20.11
CA ARG A 457 -0.87 -29.44 20.01
C ARG A 457 0.22 -29.36 21.07
N PHE A 458 0.01 -30.00 22.21
CA PHE A 458 0.92 -29.96 23.36
C PHE A 458 1.92 -31.12 23.38
N ARG A 459 1.84 -32.06 22.43
CA ARG A 459 2.90 -33.06 22.22
C ARG A 459 4.11 -32.38 21.58
N SER A 460 5.30 -32.94 21.80
CA SER A 460 6.49 -32.45 21.11
C SER A 460 6.39 -32.68 19.61
N ASP A 461 6.96 -31.80 18.80
CA ASP A 461 6.96 -31.94 17.33
C ASP A 461 7.49 -33.31 16.91
N ALA A 462 8.60 -33.76 17.52
CA ALA A 462 9.17 -35.08 17.26
C ALA A 462 8.19 -36.23 17.56
N ASP A 463 7.42 -36.16 18.65
CA ASP A 463 6.44 -37.20 18.98
C ASP A 463 5.26 -37.19 18.00
N ARG A 464 4.84 -36.01 17.54
CA ARG A 464 3.74 -35.86 16.58
C ARG A 464 4.14 -36.42 15.22
N CYS A 465 5.34 -36.10 14.75
CA CYS A 465 5.87 -36.62 13.48
C CYS A 465 6.18 -38.12 13.53
N ALA A 466 6.59 -38.65 14.69
CA ALA A 466 6.88 -40.08 14.84
C ALA A 466 5.62 -40.94 15.04
N SER A 467 4.50 -40.35 15.43
CA SER A 467 3.26 -41.07 15.75
C SER A 467 2.06 -40.18 15.45
N PRO A 468 1.69 -40.06 14.16
CA PRO A 468 0.56 -39.26 13.74
C PRO A 468 -0.76 -39.84 14.24
N VAL A 469 -1.79 -39.00 14.31
CA VAL A 469 -3.17 -39.46 14.38
C VAL A 469 -3.54 -40.04 13.03
N VAL A 470 -4.12 -41.24 13.03
CA VAL A 470 -4.55 -41.97 11.84
C VAL A 470 -6.04 -42.27 11.96
N PHE A 471 -6.80 -41.87 10.95
CA PHE A 471 -8.19 -42.23 10.75
C PHE A 471 -8.25 -43.43 9.81
N ASP A 472 -8.35 -44.63 10.38
CA ASP A 472 -8.30 -45.89 9.63
C ASP A 472 -9.72 -46.37 9.24
N PRO A 473 -10.06 -46.44 7.94
CA PRO A 473 -11.35 -46.93 7.48
C PRO A 473 -11.61 -48.41 7.86
N ASP A 474 -10.57 -49.22 8.06
CA ASP A 474 -10.69 -50.61 8.52
C ASP A 474 -11.05 -50.69 10.02
N GLU A 475 -10.74 -49.65 10.80
CA GLU A 475 -11.18 -49.49 12.19
C GLU A 475 -12.55 -48.78 12.31
N GLY A 476 -13.17 -48.46 11.18
CA GLY A 476 -14.45 -47.76 11.10
C GLY A 476 -14.35 -46.23 11.20
N GLN A 477 -13.15 -45.67 11.11
CA GLN A 477 -12.89 -44.23 11.10
C GLN A 477 -12.77 -43.74 9.66
N ARG A 478 -13.92 -43.63 8.98
CA ARG A 478 -13.96 -43.14 7.59
C ARG A 478 -13.99 -41.62 7.58
N TYR A 479 -12.98 -41.03 6.94
CA TYR A 479 -12.87 -39.59 6.71
C TYR A 479 -13.11 -39.32 5.23
N TYR A 480 -14.02 -38.41 4.91
CA TYR A 480 -14.44 -38.12 3.54
C TYR A 480 -13.91 -36.76 3.10
N ASP A 481 -13.69 -36.63 1.80
CA ASP A 481 -13.28 -35.41 1.09
C ASP A 481 -13.71 -35.58 -0.37
N ASP A 482 -14.41 -34.61 -0.92
CA ASP A 482 -15.05 -34.69 -2.24
C ASP A 482 -14.07 -34.92 -3.40
N GLN A 483 -12.84 -34.43 -3.30
CA GLN A 483 -11.84 -34.45 -4.36
C GLN A 483 -10.90 -35.64 -4.30
N TYR A 484 -10.49 -36.02 -3.09
CA TYR A 484 -9.36 -36.90 -2.85
C TYR A 484 -9.73 -38.17 -2.09
N ASN A 485 -10.83 -38.19 -1.33
CA ASN A 485 -11.31 -39.40 -0.62
C ASN A 485 -12.84 -39.52 -0.57
N PRO A 486 -13.57 -39.46 -1.71
CA PRO A 486 -15.04 -39.34 -1.71
C PRO A 486 -15.76 -40.57 -1.18
N ASP A 487 -15.13 -41.74 -1.25
CA ASP A 487 -15.67 -43.01 -0.74
C ASP A 487 -15.17 -43.35 0.69
N GLY A 488 -14.30 -42.51 1.26
CA GLY A 488 -13.66 -42.73 2.56
C GLY A 488 -12.89 -44.05 2.61
N GLU A 489 -12.25 -44.43 1.50
CA GLU A 489 -11.56 -45.72 1.32
C GLU A 489 -10.11 -45.68 1.79
N TYR A 490 -9.49 -44.50 1.78
CA TYR A 490 -8.09 -44.31 2.18
C TYR A 490 -7.98 -43.82 3.63
N PRO A 491 -6.94 -44.24 4.36
CA PRO A 491 -6.59 -43.62 5.64
C PRO A 491 -6.31 -42.13 5.49
N VAL A 492 -6.67 -41.36 6.51
CA VAL A 492 -6.35 -39.92 6.61
C VAL A 492 -5.50 -39.69 7.83
N ILE A 493 -4.47 -38.86 7.72
CA ILE A 493 -3.46 -38.68 8.77
C ILE A 493 -3.16 -37.22 9.07
N THR A 494 -2.79 -36.93 10.31
CA THR A 494 -1.99 -35.73 10.62
C THR A 494 -0.58 -35.94 10.08
N PHE A 495 0.10 -34.90 9.62
CA PHE A 495 1.44 -35.05 9.03
C PHE A 495 2.39 -33.92 9.43
N CYS A 496 3.66 -34.07 9.06
CA CYS A 496 4.70 -33.08 9.27
C CYS A 496 5.33 -32.66 7.94
N ASP A 497 5.79 -31.41 7.92
CA ASP A 497 6.50 -30.75 6.82
C ASP A 497 7.75 -30.05 7.39
N GLY A 498 8.21 -28.97 6.79
CA GLY A 498 9.37 -28.17 7.18
C GLY A 498 10.69 -28.62 6.53
N ASN A 499 10.68 -29.73 5.80
CA ASN A 499 11.82 -30.22 5.03
C ASN A 499 11.78 -29.69 3.60
N GLU A 500 12.91 -29.18 3.12
CA GLU A 500 13.06 -28.63 1.77
C GLU A 500 14.37 -29.07 1.10
N LEU A 501 14.43 -28.94 -0.23
CA LEU A 501 15.62 -29.29 -0.99
C LEU A 501 16.79 -28.35 -0.64
N PRO A 502 18.03 -28.87 -0.54
CA PRO A 502 19.18 -28.01 -0.36
C PRO A 502 19.34 -27.04 -1.54
N ASP A 503 19.46 -25.75 -1.23
CA ASP A 503 19.66 -24.65 -2.19
C ASP A 503 18.44 -24.35 -3.11
N ASP A 504 17.23 -24.77 -2.73
CA ASP A 504 15.95 -24.53 -3.45
C ASP A 504 14.83 -24.32 -2.41
N THR A 505 14.71 -23.09 -1.91
CA THR A 505 13.85 -22.76 -0.77
C THR A 505 12.38 -22.83 -1.18
N GLY A 506 11.53 -23.39 -0.32
CA GLY A 506 10.10 -23.57 -0.61
C GLY A 506 9.77 -24.88 -1.35
N THR A 507 10.75 -25.52 -2.01
CA THR A 507 10.57 -26.83 -2.65
C THR A 507 10.74 -27.98 -1.65
N TRP A 508 9.72 -28.81 -1.51
CA TRP A 508 9.68 -29.92 -0.55
C TRP A 508 10.67 -31.04 -0.90
N ASP A 509 11.37 -31.59 0.11
CA ASP A 509 12.32 -32.72 -0.08
C ASP A 509 11.71 -34.08 0.30
N PRO A 510 11.19 -34.89 -0.65
CA PRO A 510 10.61 -36.20 -0.35
C PRO A 510 11.60 -37.21 0.26
N SER A 511 12.90 -36.95 0.20
CA SER A 511 13.92 -37.88 0.69
C SER A 511 14.17 -37.78 2.20
N GLN A 512 13.71 -36.71 2.84
CA GLN A 512 13.81 -36.48 4.27
C GLN A 512 12.44 -36.53 4.93
N PRO A 513 12.32 -37.09 6.14
CA PRO A 513 11.08 -37.00 6.89
C PRO A 513 10.82 -35.54 7.29
N GLY A 514 9.57 -35.09 7.17
CA GLY A 514 9.12 -33.86 7.78
C GLY A 514 9.31 -33.88 9.29
N TYR A 515 9.63 -32.73 9.86
CA TYR A 515 9.95 -32.59 11.29
C TYR A 515 9.09 -31.56 12.01
N TYR A 516 8.25 -30.83 11.28
CA TYR A 516 7.43 -29.76 11.82
C TYR A 516 5.94 -30.01 11.52
N PRO A 517 5.07 -30.15 12.55
CA PRO A 517 3.68 -30.53 12.33
C PRO A 517 2.88 -29.51 11.52
N MET A 518 2.24 -29.97 10.44
CA MET A 518 1.21 -29.21 9.71
C MET A 518 -0.13 -29.36 10.44
N GLU A 519 -0.25 -28.78 11.63
CA GLU A 519 -1.33 -29.14 12.56
C GLU A 519 -2.71 -28.63 12.19
N VAL A 520 -2.81 -27.82 11.14
CA VAL A 520 -4.05 -27.21 10.66
C VAL A 520 -4.68 -28.00 9.51
N ALA A 521 -4.00 -29.03 8.99
CA ALA A 521 -4.45 -29.80 7.85
C ALA A 521 -4.25 -31.31 8.04
N LEU A 522 -4.90 -32.09 7.17
CA LEU A 522 -4.80 -33.55 7.09
C LEU A 522 -4.35 -33.95 5.69
N ALA A 523 -3.71 -35.10 5.57
CA ALA A 523 -3.33 -35.69 4.28
C ALA A 523 -4.00 -37.04 4.08
N VAL A 524 -4.32 -37.38 2.82
CA VAL A 524 -4.80 -38.70 2.44
C VAL A 524 -3.60 -39.62 2.20
N ASP A 525 -3.44 -40.63 3.07
CA ASP A 525 -2.35 -41.62 2.99
C ASP A 525 -2.78 -42.76 2.05
N LEU A 526 -2.57 -42.54 0.75
CA LEU A 526 -3.02 -43.42 -0.32
C LEU A 526 -2.38 -44.81 -0.24
N ASN A 527 -1.19 -44.90 0.34
CA ASN A 527 -0.44 -46.15 0.43
C ASN A 527 -0.47 -46.83 1.82
N GLY A 528 -1.05 -46.17 2.82
CA GLY A 528 -1.32 -46.69 4.16
C GLY A 528 -0.07 -46.90 5.01
N ASN A 529 0.98 -46.09 4.80
CA ASN A 529 2.25 -46.24 5.53
C ASN A 529 2.36 -45.34 6.77
N GLY A 530 1.39 -44.46 7.00
CA GLY A 530 1.33 -43.51 8.11
C GLY A 530 2.23 -42.27 7.93
N VAL A 531 2.65 -41.93 6.72
CA VAL A 531 3.46 -40.76 6.39
C VAL A 531 2.93 -40.15 5.09
N ARG A 532 2.90 -38.82 5.00
CA ARG A 532 2.57 -38.15 3.74
C ARG A 532 3.72 -38.32 2.75
N ASP A 533 3.47 -38.96 1.62
CA ASP A 533 4.39 -39.10 0.49
C ASP A 533 4.13 -38.08 -0.63
N ALA A 534 5.04 -38.03 -1.61
CA ALA A 534 4.90 -37.19 -2.79
C ALA A 534 3.60 -37.50 -3.55
N GLY A 535 2.86 -36.47 -3.93
CA GLY A 535 1.57 -36.57 -4.62
C GLY A 535 0.39 -36.97 -3.71
N GLU A 536 0.62 -37.28 -2.43
CA GLU A 536 -0.48 -37.50 -1.49
C GLU A 536 -1.14 -36.16 -1.12
N PRO A 537 -2.46 -36.05 -1.35
CA PRO A 537 -3.16 -34.78 -1.30
C PRO A 537 -3.43 -34.31 0.13
N VAL A 538 -3.51 -32.99 0.28
CA VAL A 538 -3.89 -32.32 1.52
C VAL A 538 -5.38 -31.93 1.41
N ILE A 539 -6.16 -32.30 2.42
CA ILE A 539 -7.62 -32.10 2.47
C ILE A 539 -7.97 -30.62 2.63
N ARG A 540 -9.07 -30.19 1.99
CA ARG A 540 -9.51 -28.78 1.93
C ARG A 540 -11.00 -28.62 2.25
N ASN A 541 -11.36 -28.58 3.53
CA ASN A 541 -12.76 -28.62 3.99
C ASN A 541 -13.15 -27.33 4.72
N GLY A 542 -12.94 -26.17 4.07
CA GLY A 542 -13.15 -24.86 4.69
C GLY A 542 -14.60 -24.33 4.61
N ASN A 543 -15.37 -24.81 3.64
CA ASN A 543 -16.75 -24.44 3.37
C ASN A 543 -17.45 -25.52 2.56
N GLU A 544 -18.78 -25.47 2.52
CA GLU A 544 -19.54 -26.32 1.60
C GLU A 544 -19.26 -25.95 0.13
N PRO A 545 -19.41 -26.89 -0.82
CA PRO A 545 -19.27 -26.56 -2.23
C PRO A 545 -20.32 -25.53 -2.68
N TYR A 546 -19.88 -24.42 -3.24
CA TYR A 546 -20.74 -23.42 -3.87
C TYR A 546 -20.28 -23.07 -5.28
N ARG A 547 -21.18 -22.42 -6.02
CA ARG A 547 -20.95 -21.96 -7.38
C ARG A 547 -20.86 -20.44 -7.34
N ASP A 548 -19.65 -19.93 -7.53
CA ASP A 548 -19.34 -18.50 -7.62
C ASP A 548 -19.81 -17.97 -9.00
N THR A 549 -21.13 -17.88 -9.15
CA THR A 549 -21.86 -17.52 -10.39
C THR A 549 -22.39 -16.09 -10.34
N GLY A 550 -22.09 -15.35 -9.27
CA GLY A 550 -22.65 -14.04 -9.06
C GLY A 550 -24.16 -14.02 -8.81
N ILE A 551 -24.73 -12.82 -8.87
CA ILE A 551 -26.10 -12.55 -8.42
C ILE A 551 -27.17 -13.03 -9.40
N ASP A 552 -26.77 -13.29 -10.65
CA ASP A 552 -27.67 -13.75 -11.69
C ASP A 552 -27.87 -15.29 -11.67
N GLY A 553 -26.96 -16.01 -11.00
CA GLY A 553 -26.99 -17.45 -10.77
C GLY A 553 -26.55 -18.30 -11.96
N ALA A 554 -25.85 -17.72 -12.94
CA ALA A 554 -25.27 -18.41 -14.09
C ALA A 554 -23.79 -18.05 -14.24
N PHE A 555 -22.96 -18.97 -14.71
CA PHE A 555 -21.62 -18.57 -15.14
C PHE A 555 -21.74 -17.78 -16.45
N SER A 556 -20.88 -16.79 -16.66
CA SER A 556 -20.81 -15.98 -17.88
C SER A 556 -20.86 -16.81 -19.16
N VAL A 557 -20.18 -17.98 -19.19
CA VAL A 557 -20.17 -18.90 -20.35
C VAL A 557 -21.54 -19.49 -20.72
N ASP A 558 -22.47 -19.52 -19.76
CA ASP A 558 -23.82 -20.05 -19.89
C ASP A 558 -24.87 -18.96 -20.15
N GLU A 559 -24.47 -17.69 -20.16
CA GLU A 559 -25.37 -16.57 -20.36
C GLU A 559 -25.75 -16.30 -21.83
N ASP A 560 -26.97 -15.78 -22.01
CA ASP A 560 -27.48 -15.38 -23.32
C ASP A 560 -26.68 -14.19 -23.88
N GLY A 561 -25.81 -14.46 -24.86
CA GLY A 561 -25.02 -13.44 -25.54
C GLY A 561 -23.54 -13.48 -25.21
N TYR A 562 -23.07 -14.50 -24.49
CA TYR A 562 -21.66 -14.74 -24.22
C TYR A 562 -20.84 -14.85 -25.52
N ASP A 563 -19.76 -14.07 -25.56
CA ASP A 563 -18.68 -14.19 -26.53
C ASP A 563 -17.37 -13.82 -25.85
N ALA A 564 -16.48 -14.80 -25.68
CA ALA A 564 -15.23 -14.64 -24.93
C ALA A 564 -14.33 -13.46 -25.37
N ALA A 565 -14.48 -12.95 -26.60
CA ALA A 565 -13.67 -11.84 -27.08
C ALA A 565 -14.40 -10.48 -27.03
N THR A 566 -15.70 -10.45 -27.31
CA THR A 566 -16.45 -9.21 -27.54
C THR A 566 -17.52 -8.92 -26.50
N ASN A 567 -17.98 -9.95 -25.78
CA ASN A 567 -18.93 -9.84 -24.69
C ASN A 567 -18.71 -10.99 -23.68
N PRO A 568 -17.54 -11.01 -22.98
CA PRO A 568 -17.19 -12.09 -22.05
C PRO A 568 -18.04 -12.09 -20.78
N ASP A 569 -18.70 -10.97 -20.47
CA ASP A 569 -19.52 -10.76 -19.26
C ASP A 569 -20.87 -10.14 -19.69
N PRO A 570 -21.83 -10.96 -20.18
CA PRO A 570 -23.13 -10.45 -20.64
C PRO A 570 -24.02 -9.86 -19.53
N ALA A 571 -23.97 -10.39 -18.31
CA ALA A 571 -24.73 -9.93 -17.15
C ALA A 571 -24.09 -8.70 -16.47
N GLY A 572 -22.79 -8.48 -16.66
CA GLY A 572 -22.06 -7.34 -16.13
C GLY A 572 -21.57 -7.52 -14.70
N ASP A 573 -21.49 -8.77 -14.21
CA ASP A 573 -21.17 -9.12 -12.84
C ASP A 573 -19.89 -9.97 -12.68
N ASP A 574 -19.09 -10.17 -13.75
CA ASP A 574 -17.71 -10.66 -13.62
C ASP A 574 -16.90 -9.76 -12.69
N TYR A 575 -16.32 -10.32 -11.62
CA TYR A 575 -15.44 -9.59 -10.73
C TYR A 575 -14.10 -9.26 -11.41
N ASP A 576 -13.71 -8.00 -11.31
CA ASP A 576 -12.35 -7.55 -11.57
C ASP A 576 -12.00 -6.44 -10.59
N PHE A 577 -10.89 -6.59 -9.86
CA PHE A 577 -10.52 -5.68 -8.77
C PHE A 577 -10.43 -4.20 -9.21
N GLN A 578 -10.18 -3.92 -10.50
CA GLN A 578 -9.98 -2.59 -11.04
C GLN A 578 -11.13 -2.13 -11.95
N PHE A 579 -11.62 -3.01 -12.83
CA PHE A 579 -12.59 -2.68 -13.87
C PHE A 579 -14.04 -2.99 -13.47
N ASN A 580 -14.26 -3.96 -12.59
CA ASN A 580 -15.57 -4.28 -12.03
C ASN A 580 -15.48 -4.68 -10.55
N PRO A 581 -15.11 -3.75 -9.66
CA PRO A 581 -14.81 -4.08 -8.26
C PRO A 581 -16.04 -4.49 -7.43
N ARG A 582 -17.24 -4.36 -8.00
CA ARG A 582 -18.51 -4.82 -7.44
C ARG A 582 -19.06 -6.07 -8.12
N GLY A 583 -18.34 -6.63 -9.09
CA GLY A 583 -18.71 -7.91 -9.70
C GLY A 583 -18.79 -8.99 -8.62
N THR A 584 -19.69 -9.93 -8.85
CA THR A 584 -20.03 -11.02 -7.94
C THR A 584 -19.60 -12.37 -8.49
N GLU A 585 -19.58 -12.59 -9.81
CA GLU A 585 -19.03 -13.82 -10.40
C GLU A 585 -17.49 -13.84 -10.29
N GLY A 586 -16.93 -14.90 -9.73
CA GLY A 586 -15.50 -15.09 -9.57
C GLY A 586 -14.88 -14.17 -8.50
N ASN A 587 -15.67 -13.73 -7.52
CA ASN A 587 -15.19 -12.84 -6.47
C ASN A 587 -14.62 -13.61 -5.25
N TRP A 588 -14.84 -14.93 -5.16
CA TRP A 588 -14.45 -15.84 -4.07
C TRP A 588 -15.13 -15.60 -2.71
N ASP A 589 -16.26 -14.89 -2.68
CA ASP A 589 -17.23 -14.88 -1.58
C ASP A 589 -18.54 -15.47 -2.10
N ARG A 590 -19.37 -15.98 -1.19
CA ARG A 590 -20.68 -16.50 -1.58
C ARG A 590 -21.76 -15.43 -1.42
N GLU A 591 -22.51 -15.15 -2.48
CA GLU A 591 -23.76 -14.39 -2.40
C GLU A 591 -24.98 -15.28 -2.07
N ASP A 592 -26.01 -14.69 -1.46
CA ASP A 592 -27.23 -15.43 -1.06
C ASP A 592 -27.98 -16.07 -2.26
N THR A 593 -27.84 -15.49 -3.44
CA THR A 593 -28.43 -15.96 -4.71
C THR A 593 -27.68 -17.13 -5.32
N GLU A 594 -26.43 -17.34 -4.93
CA GLU A 594 -25.58 -18.39 -5.47
C GLU A 594 -25.96 -19.76 -4.92
N GLY A 595 -25.97 -20.73 -5.83
CA GLY A 595 -26.28 -22.12 -5.52
C GLY A 595 -25.13 -22.80 -4.79
N TYR A 596 -25.44 -23.43 -3.67
CA TYR A 596 -24.53 -24.31 -2.94
C TYR A 596 -25.15 -25.69 -2.76
N ASP A 597 -24.30 -26.68 -2.49
CA ASP A 597 -24.73 -28.03 -2.19
C ASP A 597 -24.70 -28.21 -0.66
N ASP A 598 -25.88 -28.31 -0.04
CA ASP A 598 -26.10 -28.52 1.42
C ASP A 598 -25.75 -29.97 1.80
N ILE A 599 -24.47 -30.29 1.68
CA ILE A 599 -23.89 -31.63 1.84
C ILE A 599 -22.74 -31.65 2.84
N GLY A 600 -22.56 -30.55 3.60
CA GLY A 600 -21.51 -30.43 4.59
C GLY A 600 -20.17 -29.96 4.01
N VAL A 601 -19.28 -29.54 4.91
CA VAL A 601 -17.98 -28.98 4.56
C VAL A 601 -16.98 -30.01 4.02
N ASP A 602 -17.28 -31.31 4.15
CA ASP A 602 -16.51 -32.37 3.48
C ASP A 602 -16.88 -32.57 2.00
N GLY A 603 -17.97 -31.92 1.55
CA GLY A 603 -18.44 -31.96 0.17
C GLY A 603 -19.03 -33.30 -0.29
N VAL A 604 -19.33 -34.23 0.62
CA VAL A 604 -19.82 -35.58 0.29
C VAL A 604 -21.17 -35.85 0.94
N ALA A 605 -22.21 -36.05 0.12
CA ALA A 605 -23.55 -36.28 0.63
C ALA A 605 -23.69 -37.58 1.46
N GLY A 606 -24.34 -37.47 2.60
CA GLY A 606 -24.77 -38.56 3.49
C GLY A 606 -23.66 -39.06 4.42
N THR A 607 -22.64 -38.25 4.70
CA THR A 607 -21.55 -38.62 5.60
C THR A 607 -21.94 -38.39 7.06
N PRO A 608 -21.39 -39.18 8.01
CA PRO A 608 -21.75 -39.01 9.42
C PRO A 608 -21.27 -37.66 9.95
N GLN A 609 -22.22 -36.88 10.48
CA GLN A 609 -21.93 -35.59 11.10
C GLN A 609 -21.10 -35.76 12.37
N ILE A 610 -20.37 -34.71 12.79
CA ILE A 610 -19.61 -34.66 14.06
C ILE A 610 -20.50 -35.05 15.25
N SER A 611 -21.75 -34.59 15.27
CA SER A 611 -22.71 -34.92 16.34
C SER A 611 -23.11 -36.40 16.40
N GLU A 612 -22.86 -37.15 15.32
CA GLU A 612 -23.12 -38.59 15.16
C GLU A 612 -21.84 -39.43 15.28
N GLY A 613 -20.70 -38.80 15.54
CA GLY A 613 -19.39 -39.44 15.68
C GLY A 613 -18.59 -39.59 14.40
N GLY A 614 -18.95 -38.87 13.32
CA GLY A 614 -18.10 -38.69 12.15
C GLY A 614 -17.32 -37.38 12.20
N TYR A 615 -17.01 -36.83 11.02
CA TYR A 615 -16.08 -35.71 10.85
C TYR A 615 -16.64 -34.55 10.04
N ASP A 616 -17.86 -34.67 9.53
CA ASP A 616 -18.51 -33.63 8.73
C ASP A 616 -19.37 -32.68 9.57
N SER A 617 -19.60 -31.47 9.06
CA SER A 617 -20.48 -30.48 9.63
C SER A 617 -21.24 -29.72 8.56
N GLY A 618 -22.53 -29.52 8.78
CA GLY A 618 -23.35 -28.59 8.01
C GLY A 618 -24.47 -29.29 7.22
N GLU A 619 -24.29 -30.56 6.89
CA GLU A 619 -25.21 -31.28 5.99
C GLU A 619 -26.69 -31.23 6.39
N GLY A 620 -27.52 -30.83 5.43
CA GLY A 620 -28.97 -30.92 5.46
C GLY A 620 -29.63 -29.89 6.37
N ASN A 621 -28.92 -28.81 6.73
CA ASN A 621 -29.43 -27.79 7.63
C ASN A 621 -30.16 -26.64 6.89
N GLY A 622 -30.03 -26.57 5.56
CA GLY A 622 -30.66 -25.58 4.69
C GLY A 622 -30.01 -24.19 4.69
N GLU A 623 -28.80 -24.07 5.24
CA GLU A 623 -27.96 -22.86 5.27
C GLU A 623 -26.56 -23.20 4.72
N PHE A 624 -25.87 -22.21 4.14
CA PHE A 624 -24.50 -22.42 3.67
C PHE A 624 -23.50 -22.35 4.82
N ASP A 625 -22.67 -23.38 4.97
CA ASP A 625 -21.71 -23.45 6.06
C ASP A 625 -20.26 -23.12 5.67
N TRP A 626 -19.66 -22.36 6.58
CA TRP A 626 -18.22 -22.15 6.67
C TRP A 626 -17.73 -22.81 7.96
N THR A 627 -16.50 -23.32 7.96
CA THR A 627 -15.82 -23.60 9.22
C THR A 627 -15.72 -22.33 10.07
N THR A 628 -15.67 -22.50 11.38
CA THR A 628 -15.57 -21.40 12.35
C THR A 628 -14.36 -20.51 12.05
N GLY A 629 -13.22 -21.10 11.67
CA GLY A 629 -12.03 -20.33 11.29
C GLY A 629 -12.22 -19.56 10.00
N ALA A 630 -12.74 -20.18 8.92
CA ALA A 630 -12.95 -19.50 7.65
C ALA A 630 -13.93 -18.32 7.80
N ARG A 631 -15.00 -18.50 8.60
CA ARG A 631 -15.92 -17.43 8.97
C ARG A 631 -15.20 -16.28 9.69
N SER A 632 -14.32 -16.58 10.64
CA SER A 632 -13.56 -15.58 11.40
C SER A 632 -12.65 -14.73 10.50
N PHE A 633 -11.91 -15.34 9.56
CA PHE A 633 -11.13 -14.60 8.56
C PHE A 633 -12.01 -13.66 7.73
N ARG A 634 -13.15 -14.17 7.25
CA ARG A 634 -14.07 -13.43 6.39
C ARG A 634 -14.73 -12.25 7.10
N GLU A 635 -15.20 -12.44 8.32
CA GLU A 635 -15.80 -11.38 9.15
C GLU A 635 -14.81 -10.28 9.52
N GLN A 636 -13.51 -10.60 9.52
CA GLN A 636 -12.43 -9.67 9.81
C GLN A 636 -11.81 -9.07 8.53
N ASN A 637 -12.23 -9.49 7.32
CA ASN A 637 -11.63 -9.04 6.07
C ASN A 637 -11.74 -7.50 5.89
N PRO A 638 -10.61 -6.76 5.80
CA PRO A 638 -10.63 -5.32 5.59
C PRO A 638 -11.36 -4.88 4.32
N ARG A 639 -11.29 -5.65 3.22
CA ARG A 639 -12.05 -5.34 1.97
C ARG A 639 -13.55 -5.25 2.23
N ARG A 640 -14.10 -6.24 2.93
CA ARG A 640 -15.52 -6.29 3.30
C ARG A 640 -15.90 -5.12 4.22
N ARG A 641 -15.08 -4.86 5.24
CA ARG A 641 -15.30 -3.75 6.18
C ARG A 641 -15.30 -2.39 5.49
N ALA A 642 -14.38 -2.17 4.54
CA ALA A 642 -14.35 -0.95 3.74
C ALA A 642 -15.63 -0.79 2.89
N LEU A 643 -16.11 -1.86 2.26
CA LEU A 643 -17.37 -1.83 1.48
C LEU A 643 -18.60 -1.54 2.35
N GLU A 644 -18.66 -2.09 3.56
CA GLU A 644 -19.81 -1.96 4.48
C GLU A 644 -19.78 -0.69 5.35
N MET A 645 -18.66 0.04 5.38
CA MET A 645 -18.46 1.22 6.24
C MET A 645 -19.50 2.33 5.96
N ASP A 646 -19.90 3.05 7.03
CA ASP A 646 -20.74 4.24 6.89
C ASP A 646 -20.06 5.32 6.04
N GLU A 647 -20.83 6.08 5.28
CA GLU A 647 -20.27 7.08 4.36
C GLU A 647 -19.56 8.23 5.10
N ASP A 648 -20.07 8.68 6.25
CA ASP A 648 -19.41 9.74 7.02
C ASP A 648 -18.09 9.24 7.63
N GLU A 649 -18.02 7.97 8.03
CA GLU A 649 -16.78 7.35 8.53
C GLU A 649 -15.77 7.14 7.41
N TYR A 650 -16.20 6.52 6.30
CA TYR A 650 -15.39 6.31 5.11
C TYR A 650 -14.79 7.63 4.64
N ALA A 651 -15.61 8.68 4.57
CA ALA A 651 -15.20 9.96 4.04
C ALA A 651 -14.21 10.70 4.97
N ARG A 652 -13.97 10.28 6.22
CA ARG A 652 -12.94 10.89 7.10
C ARG A 652 -11.57 10.23 7.02
N ILE A 653 -11.47 9.01 6.51
CA ILE A 653 -10.23 8.22 6.58
C ILE A 653 -9.47 8.36 5.27
N ASP A 654 -8.18 8.65 5.35
CA ASP A 654 -7.28 8.59 4.19
C ASP A 654 -6.48 7.29 4.23
N PHE A 655 -6.14 6.76 3.06
CA PHE A 655 -5.53 5.44 2.95
C PHE A 655 -4.27 5.49 2.11
N TYR A 656 -3.23 4.82 2.57
CA TYR A 656 -2.00 4.61 1.79
C TYR A 656 -1.55 3.17 1.97
N SER A 657 -1.26 2.47 0.89
CA SER A 657 -0.70 1.13 0.96
C SER A 657 0.47 0.93 0.02
N ASP A 658 1.24 -0.11 0.29
CA ASP A 658 2.21 -0.62 -0.65
C ASP A 658 2.19 -2.15 -0.74
N GLY A 659 2.79 -2.68 -1.80
CA GLY A 659 2.99 -4.12 -2.00
C GLY A 659 4.05 -4.39 -3.07
N GLY A 660 4.90 -5.39 -2.82
CA GLY A 660 5.94 -5.80 -3.75
C GLY A 660 5.36 -6.70 -4.85
N ILE A 661 5.69 -6.44 -6.12
CA ILE A 661 5.16 -7.21 -7.25
C ILE A 661 5.76 -8.64 -7.38
N ARG A 662 6.81 -8.96 -6.63
CA ARG A 662 7.48 -10.27 -6.50
C ARG A 662 7.44 -10.80 -5.07
N ASP A 663 6.53 -10.28 -4.27
CA ASP A 663 6.31 -10.73 -2.91
C ASP A 663 5.85 -12.20 -2.90
N LEU A 664 6.51 -13.03 -2.09
CA LEU A 664 6.26 -14.48 -2.03
C LEU A 664 4.85 -14.86 -1.53
N PHE A 665 4.18 -13.94 -0.82
CA PHE A 665 2.78 -14.06 -0.41
C PHE A 665 1.81 -13.32 -1.34
N ASN A 666 2.25 -12.86 -2.51
CA ASN A 666 1.46 -12.07 -3.45
C ASN A 666 0.88 -10.78 -2.83
N PHE A 667 1.55 -10.09 -1.89
CA PHE A 667 0.95 -8.95 -1.19
C PHE A 667 0.58 -7.74 -2.07
N ALA A 668 1.19 -7.55 -3.24
CA ALA A 668 0.68 -6.58 -4.22
C ALA A 668 -0.71 -6.98 -4.77
N VAL A 669 -0.94 -8.27 -4.99
CA VAL A 669 -2.22 -8.82 -5.47
C VAL A 669 -3.27 -8.80 -4.35
N VAL A 670 -2.89 -9.22 -3.14
CA VAL A 670 -3.75 -9.09 -1.95
C VAL A 670 -4.22 -7.63 -1.80
N THR A 671 -3.30 -6.67 -1.95
CA THR A 671 -3.64 -5.24 -1.85
C THR A 671 -4.44 -4.73 -3.05
N ASN A 672 -4.24 -5.26 -4.28
CA ASN A 672 -5.13 -4.98 -5.42
C ASN A 672 -6.59 -5.30 -5.05
N HIS A 673 -6.84 -6.47 -4.46
CA HIS A 673 -8.18 -6.88 -4.04
C HIS A 673 -8.73 -6.03 -2.90
N PHE A 674 -7.90 -5.68 -1.91
CA PHE A 674 -8.32 -4.71 -0.89
C PHE A 674 -8.71 -3.36 -1.51
N VAL A 675 -7.86 -2.78 -2.37
CA VAL A 675 -8.08 -1.48 -3.02
C VAL A 675 -9.34 -1.49 -3.87
N SER A 676 -9.78 -2.64 -4.39
CA SER A 676 -11.07 -2.76 -5.10
C SER A 676 -12.25 -2.24 -4.28
N SER A 677 -12.23 -2.41 -2.95
CA SER A 677 -13.27 -1.84 -2.07
C SER A 677 -13.31 -0.32 -2.11
N LEU A 678 -12.15 0.33 -2.18
CA LEU A 678 -12.03 1.79 -2.27
C LEU A 678 -12.45 2.28 -3.65
N ILE A 679 -12.08 1.54 -4.71
CA ILE A 679 -12.50 1.84 -6.10
C ILE A 679 -14.01 1.74 -6.22
N ALA A 680 -14.63 0.74 -5.61
CA ALA A 680 -16.09 0.60 -5.61
C ALA A 680 -16.77 1.84 -5.00
N ARG A 681 -16.20 2.42 -3.94
CA ARG A 681 -16.79 3.58 -3.25
C ARG A 681 -16.55 4.91 -3.97
N GLY A 682 -15.33 5.15 -4.44
CA GLY A 682 -14.92 6.41 -5.06
C GLY A 682 -13.77 6.19 -6.04
N PRO A 683 -14.02 5.76 -7.29
CA PRO A 683 -12.96 5.39 -8.23
C PRO A 683 -12.06 6.57 -8.64
N ASP A 684 -12.56 7.80 -8.60
CA ASP A 684 -11.81 9.04 -8.84
C ASP A 684 -11.01 9.54 -7.62
N GLU A 685 -11.20 8.94 -6.44
CA GLU A 685 -10.42 9.24 -5.22
C GLU A 685 -9.20 8.33 -5.03
N VAL A 686 -9.12 7.25 -5.81
CA VAL A 686 -8.06 6.24 -5.78
C VAL A 686 -6.98 6.54 -6.81
N ARG A 687 -5.71 6.47 -6.39
CA ARG A 687 -4.54 6.58 -7.26
C ARG A 687 -3.64 5.36 -7.09
N ILE A 688 -3.26 4.76 -8.22
CA ILE A 688 -2.36 3.62 -8.26
C ILE A 688 -1.03 4.06 -8.89
N TYR A 689 0.07 3.72 -8.24
CA TYR A 689 1.43 4.07 -8.64
C TYR A 689 2.25 2.79 -8.78
N ASN A 690 2.99 2.65 -9.89
CA ASN A 690 4.04 1.65 -10.02
C ASN A 690 5.38 2.32 -9.74
N GLY A 691 5.99 1.94 -8.62
CA GLY A 691 7.21 2.56 -8.10
C GLY A 691 6.97 3.87 -7.35
N PHE A 692 7.91 4.22 -6.48
CA PHE A 692 7.91 5.49 -5.75
C PHE A 692 8.16 6.72 -6.63
N PRO A 693 9.00 6.66 -7.68
CA PRO A 693 9.19 7.75 -8.65
C PRO A 693 7.90 8.33 -9.24
N ALA A 694 6.89 7.49 -9.43
CA ALA A 694 5.59 7.94 -9.92
C ALA A 694 4.88 8.93 -8.98
N LEU A 695 5.16 8.93 -7.67
CA LEU A 695 4.54 9.83 -6.69
C LEU A 695 4.85 11.31 -6.93
N TYR A 696 5.98 11.65 -7.57
CA TYR A 696 6.31 13.03 -7.91
C TYR A 696 6.22 13.33 -9.42
N GLY A 697 5.61 12.43 -10.19
CA GLY A 697 5.32 12.62 -11.61
C GLY A 697 6.37 12.05 -12.58
N GLU A 698 7.31 11.25 -12.09
CA GLU A 698 8.37 10.62 -12.91
C GLU A 698 8.27 9.09 -12.88
N PRO A 699 7.28 8.47 -13.56
CA PRO A 699 7.07 7.02 -13.47
C PRO A 699 8.21 6.17 -14.04
N ASP A 700 9.08 6.75 -14.87
CA ASP A 700 10.27 6.07 -15.42
C ASP A 700 11.54 6.28 -14.55
N GLY A 701 11.41 6.94 -13.40
CA GLY A 701 12.53 7.20 -12.49
C GLY A 701 13.00 5.96 -11.73
N SER A 702 14.15 6.08 -11.04
CA SER A 702 14.72 5.03 -10.20
C SER A 702 14.35 5.20 -8.73
N ASP A 703 14.04 4.11 -8.03
CA ASP A 703 13.84 4.11 -6.57
C ASP A 703 15.09 4.62 -5.80
N ASP A 704 16.30 4.43 -6.35
CA ASP A 704 17.56 4.88 -5.75
C ASP A 704 17.78 6.39 -5.86
N GLU A 705 17.18 7.04 -6.86
CA GLU A 705 17.27 8.49 -7.09
C GLU A 705 16.09 9.25 -6.47
N TRP A 706 15.06 8.53 -6.01
CA TRP A 706 13.90 9.11 -5.37
C TRP A 706 14.22 9.62 -3.96
N HIS A 707 13.71 10.80 -3.63
CA HIS A 707 13.79 11.36 -2.30
C HIS A 707 12.40 11.63 -1.73
N SER A 708 12.23 11.30 -0.46
CA SER A 708 10.92 11.32 0.20
C SER A 708 10.34 12.71 0.38
N ASP A 709 11.13 13.77 0.33
CA ASP A 709 10.69 15.16 0.49
C ASP A 709 10.34 15.85 -0.84
N TRP A 710 10.48 15.16 -1.98
CA TRP A 710 10.20 15.73 -3.30
C TRP A 710 8.72 15.70 -3.71
N PRO A 711 7.93 14.62 -3.45
CA PRO A 711 6.53 14.58 -3.84
C PRO A 711 5.69 15.65 -3.13
N ASP A 712 4.72 16.22 -3.84
CA ASP A 712 3.62 16.95 -3.20
C ASP A 712 2.56 15.94 -2.73
N TYR A 713 2.70 15.48 -1.49
CA TYR A 713 1.81 14.47 -0.88
C TYR A 713 0.36 14.92 -0.73
N THR A 714 0.07 16.22 -0.91
CA THR A 714 -1.32 16.71 -0.99
C THR A 714 -2.00 16.34 -2.31
N ARG A 715 -1.23 15.94 -3.34
CA ARG A 715 -1.70 15.66 -4.71
C ARG A 715 -1.70 14.20 -5.11
N ILE A 716 -1.20 13.29 -4.26
CA ILE A 716 -1.07 11.88 -4.62
C ILE A 716 -2.40 11.09 -4.56
N GLY A 717 -3.54 11.76 -4.42
CA GLY A 717 -4.85 11.15 -4.21
C GLY A 717 -5.17 10.92 -2.74
N ARG A 718 -6.44 10.70 -2.43
CA ARG A 718 -6.92 10.47 -1.05
C ARG A 718 -6.65 9.05 -0.59
N HIS A 719 -6.82 8.12 -1.52
CA HIS A 719 -6.49 6.72 -1.37
C HIS A 719 -5.38 6.39 -2.36
N ALA A 720 -4.19 6.07 -1.87
CA ALA A 720 -3.04 5.80 -2.71
C ALA A 720 -2.52 4.37 -2.51
N PHE A 721 -2.12 3.73 -3.60
CA PHE A 721 -1.49 2.42 -3.57
C PHE A 721 -0.24 2.40 -4.43
N VAL A 722 0.90 2.07 -3.82
CA VAL A 722 2.20 1.93 -4.49
C VAL A 722 2.55 0.46 -4.67
N ARG A 723 2.65 0.01 -5.91
CA ARG A 723 3.18 -1.31 -6.28
C ARG A 723 4.64 -1.15 -6.61
N TYR A 724 5.52 -1.55 -5.69
CA TYR A 724 6.96 -1.35 -5.85
C TYR A 724 7.63 -2.58 -6.48
N GLY A 725 8.75 -2.31 -7.16
CA GLY A 725 9.40 -3.25 -8.06
C GLY A 725 9.18 -2.89 -9.51
N SER A 726 10.24 -2.97 -10.31
CA SER A 726 10.18 -2.81 -11.76
C SER A 726 9.83 -4.14 -12.41
N LEU A 727 8.75 -4.19 -13.20
CA LEU A 727 8.41 -5.40 -13.96
C LEU A 727 9.53 -5.85 -14.89
N ASP A 728 10.21 -4.87 -15.47
CA ASP A 728 11.27 -5.01 -16.45
C ASP A 728 12.67 -5.06 -15.78
N ALA A 729 12.73 -5.30 -14.47
CA ALA A 729 13.97 -5.41 -13.70
C ALA A 729 14.93 -6.47 -14.28
N SER A 730 16.21 -6.11 -14.34
CA SER A 730 17.30 -7.03 -14.63
C SER A 730 17.43 -8.09 -13.53
N GLU A 731 18.08 -9.21 -13.86
CA GLU A 731 18.38 -10.26 -12.89
C GLU A 731 19.20 -9.72 -11.69
N GLU A 732 20.07 -8.74 -11.91
CA GLU A 732 20.85 -8.12 -10.83
C GLU A 732 19.97 -7.28 -9.88
N GLU A 733 18.97 -6.56 -10.41
CA GLU A 733 18.01 -5.81 -9.60
C GLU A 733 17.11 -6.73 -8.79
N LYS A 734 16.63 -7.83 -9.41
CA LYS A 734 15.92 -8.90 -8.70
C LYS A 734 16.77 -9.50 -7.59
N GLN A 735 18.06 -9.75 -7.85
CA GLN A 735 19.03 -10.21 -6.84
C GLN A 735 19.16 -9.30 -5.63
N ARG A 736 19.10 -7.99 -5.83
CA ARG A 736 19.11 -7.02 -4.74
C ARG A 736 17.79 -6.93 -4.00
N GLY A 737 16.73 -7.55 -4.53
CA GLY A 737 15.42 -7.66 -3.90
C GLY A 737 14.31 -6.83 -4.53
N ASP A 738 14.46 -6.35 -5.76
CA ASP A 738 13.47 -5.49 -6.42
C ASP A 738 12.06 -6.10 -6.44
N GLY A 739 11.13 -5.43 -5.74
CA GLY A 739 9.74 -5.85 -5.63
C GLY A 739 9.50 -7.09 -4.76
N GLY A 740 10.50 -7.60 -4.04
CA GLY A 740 10.34 -8.72 -3.09
C GLY A 740 9.59 -8.32 -1.81
N HIS A 741 9.46 -9.24 -0.84
CA HIS A 741 8.65 -9.03 0.37
C HIS A 741 9.03 -7.80 1.20
N VAL A 742 10.34 -7.57 1.35
CA VAL A 742 10.88 -6.37 1.99
C VAL A 742 11.28 -5.32 0.95
N GLY A 743 11.86 -5.76 -0.17
CA GLY A 743 12.36 -4.88 -1.24
C GLY A 743 13.87 -4.62 -1.14
N THR A 744 14.39 -3.79 -2.05
CA THR A 744 15.76 -3.25 -1.98
C THR A 744 15.93 -2.29 -0.79
N VAL A 745 17.16 -1.87 -0.49
CA VAL A 745 17.42 -0.89 0.58
C VAL A 745 16.69 0.43 0.34
N ALA A 746 16.67 0.92 -0.91
CA ALA A 746 15.93 2.12 -1.28
C ALA A 746 14.42 1.91 -1.09
N GLN A 747 13.86 0.79 -1.56
CA GLN A 747 12.45 0.47 -1.38
C GLN A 747 12.06 0.43 0.10
N ILE A 748 12.87 -0.16 0.99
CA ILE A 748 12.60 -0.16 2.44
C ILE A 748 12.43 1.27 2.96
N LEU A 749 13.38 2.17 2.63
CA LEU A 749 13.29 3.56 3.07
C LEU A 749 12.06 4.25 2.50
N ASN A 750 11.83 4.10 1.20
CA ASN A 750 10.75 4.78 0.48
C ASN A 750 9.37 4.37 0.99
N ARG A 751 9.15 3.08 1.23
CA ARG A 751 7.91 2.53 1.81
C ARG A 751 7.58 3.19 3.14
N LEU A 752 8.57 3.27 4.02
CA LEU A 752 8.41 3.77 5.38
C LEU A 752 8.23 5.29 5.41
N THR A 753 9.10 6.03 4.72
CA THR A 753 9.07 7.50 4.73
C THR A 753 7.87 8.05 3.98
N ALA A 754 7.52 7.50 2.81
CA ALA A 754 6.34 7.94 2.05
C ALA A 754 5.08 7.88 2.91
N SER A 755 4.84 6.76 3.62
CA SER A 755 3.67 6.60 4.49
C SER A 755 3.57 7.69 5.57
N ALA A 756 4.71 8.06 6.17
CA ALA A 756 4.76 9.10 7.19
C ALA A 756 4.54 10.51 6.60
N TYR A 757 5.08 10.76 5.41
CA TYR A 757 4.82 11.99 4.66
C TYR A 757 3.36 12.11 4.25
N VAL A 758 2.72 11.02 3.81
CA VAL A 758 1.28 11.02 3.52
C VAL A 758 0.52 11.38 4.79
N ALA A 759 0.71 10.65 5.89
CA ALA A 759 0.03 10.94 7.15
C ALA A 759 0.24 12.39 7.61
N SER A 760 1.49 12.87 7.60
CA SER A 760 1.84 14.24 7.96
C SER A 760 1.20 15.30 7.04
N SER A 761 0.97 14.99 5.76
CA SER A 761 0.31 15.90 4.82
C SER A 761 -1.21 15.98 5.02
N ARG A 762 -1.83 14.99 5.68
CA ARG A 762 -3.28 14.96 5.94
C ARG A 762 -3.65 15.69 7.21
N TRP A 763 -2.76 15.77 8.18
CA TRP A 763 -3.03 16.53 9.41
C TRP A 763 -2.85 18.03 9.19
N PRO A 764 -3.84 18.84 9.60
CA PRO A 764 -3.71 20.29 9.51
C PRO A 764 -2.69 20.83 10.52
N GLY A 765 -1.87 21.79 10.08
CA GLY A 765 -0.92 22.52 10.92
C GLY A 765 0.31 21.70 11.33
N GLY A 766 0.73 21.86 12.58
CA GLY A 766 1.83 21.10 13.18
C GLY A 766 3.14 21.83 13.41
N ASP A 767 3.96 21.28 14.30
CA ASP A 767 5.34 21.74 14.51
C ASP A 767 6.26 21.15 13.44
N ARG A 768 6.97 22.02 12.73
CA ARG A 768 8.01 21.70 11.74
C ARG A 768 9.32 22.45 12.03
N GLN A 769 9.45 23.07 13.20
CA GLN A 769 10.62 23.88 13.54
C GLN A 769 11.87 23.03 13.71
N GLU A 770 13.02 23.59 13.30
CA GLU A 770 14.33 22.95 13.44
C GLU A 770 14.69 22.72 14.91
N TRP A 771 15.54 21.71 15.13
CA TRP A 771 16.11 21.43 16.43
C TRP A 771 17.49 20.80 16.27
N ASP A 772 18.46 21.27 17.05
CA ASP A 772 19.89 21.07 16.81
C ASP A 772 20.62 20.33 17.95
N GLN A 773 19.89 19.58 18.79
CA GLN A 773 20.50 18.74 19.83
C GLN A 773 20.42 17.25 19.46
N ASP A 774 21.18 16.44 20.19
CA ASP A 774 21.22 14.99 19.96
C ASP A 774 19.95 14.29 20.50
N VAL A 775 19.47 13.29 19.76
CA VAL A 775 18.40 12.38 20.22
C VAL A 775 18.96 11.43 21.29
N THR A 776 18.46 11.54 22.52
CA THR A 776 18.85 10.70 23.67
C THR A 776 17.83 9.58 23.95
N THR A 777 18.27 8.52 24.63
CA THR A 777 17.43 7.36 25.01
C THR A 777 17.27 7.27 26.52
N ASP A 778 16.12 6.80 27.00
CA ASP A 778 15.83 6.58 28.43
C ASP A 778 14.78 5.47 28.64
N ASP A 779 14.58 4.97 29.85
CA ASP A 779 13.71 3.82 30.14
C ASP A 779 12.22 4.21 30.33
N ASP A 780 11.92 5.46 30.69
CA ASP A 780 10.55 5.92 31.05
C ASP A 780 10.07 7.18 30.31
N CYS A 781 10.83 7.60 29.30
CA CYS A 781 10.58 8.81 28.51
C CYS A 781 10.61 10.12 29.32
N SER A 782 11.14 10.14 30.56
CA SER A 782 11.17 11.34 31.39
C SER A 782 12.14 12.40 30.87
N GLU A 783 13.32 11.97 30.40
CA GLU A 783 14.35 12.87 29.85
C GLU A 783 14.80 12.44 28.44
N GLY A 784 14.55 11.18 28.06
CA GLY A 784 14.87 10.63 26.74
C GLY A 784 13.78 10.86 25.70
N TYR A 785 14.18 10.82 24.41
CA TYR A 785 13.29 10.92 23.25
C TYR A 785 12.87 9.56 22.73
N LEU A 786 13.66 8.52 23.00
CA LEU A 786 13.29 7.14 22.71
C LEU A 786 13.27 6.36 24.01
N CYS A 787 12.19 5.64 24.25
CA CYS A 787 11.99 4.85 25.44
C CYS A 787 11.34 3.50 25.15
N THR A 788 11.62 2.51 26.00
CA THR A 788 11.03 1.17 25.90
C THR A 788 10.72 0.63 27.29
N PHE A 789 9.46 0.27 27.53
CA PHE A 789 8.97 -0.21 28.83
C PHE A 789 7.90 -1.29 28.64
N ASP A 790 7.65 -2.08 29.69
CA ASP A 790 6.56 -3.06 29.67
C ASP A 790 5.21 -2.37 29.90
N PHE A 791 4.27 -2.59 28.98
CA PHE A 791 2.88 -2.16 29.09
C PHE A 791 1.99 -3.35 29.42
N THR A 792 1.00 -3.16 30.30
CA THR A 792 -0.02 -4.17 30.60
C THR A 792 -1.39 -3.62 30.28
N ASP A 793 -2.13 -4.30 29.41
CA ASP A 793 -3.48 -3.89 29.03
C ASP A 793 -4.53 -4.23 30.10
N ASP A 794 -5.78 -3.85 29.83
CA ASP A 794 -6.90 -4.11 30.74
C ASP A 794 -7.24 -5.60 30.88
N ASN A 795 -6.81 -6.42 29.92
CA ASN A 795 -6.96 -7.88 29.93
C ASN A 795 -5.81 -8.59 30.67
N GLY A 796 -4.80 -7.86 31.12
CA GLY A 796 -3.65 -8.37 31.86
C GLY A 796 -2.52 -8.92 30.99
N ARG A 797 -2.54 -8.72 29.67
CA ARG A 797 -1.43 -9.05 28.78
C ARG A 797 -0.32 -8.04 28.97
N THR A 798 0.90 -8.52 29.24
CA THR A 798 2.10 -7.67 29.36
C THR A 798 3.05 -7.87 28.18
N GLY A 799 3.51 -6.78 27.58
CA GLY A 799 4.52 -6.79 26.52
C GLY A 799 5.29 -5.46 26.41
N PRO A 800 6.51 -5.46 25.84
CA PRO A 800 7.30 -4.25 25.70
C PRO A 800 6.67 -3.29 24.68
N VAL A 801 6.68 -1.99 24.94
CA VAL A 801 6.29 -0.95 23.99
C VAL A 801 7.45 0.01 23.84
N SER A 802 7.75 0.42 22.60
CA SER A 802 8.73 1.48 22.34
C SER A 802 8.01 2.75 21.89
N ILE A 803 8.43 3.90 22.40
CA ILE A 803 7.89 5.21 22.02
C ILE A 803 9.03 6.13 21.57
N LEU A 804 8.83 6.81 20.44
CA LEU A 804 9.64 7.95 20.02
C LEU A 804 8.84 9.24 20.26
N LEU A 805 9.37 10.10 21.12
CA LEU A 805 8.95 11.47 21.25
C LEU A 805 9.68 12.33 20.21
N PRO A 806 8.97 13.30 19.59
CA PRO A 806 9.57 14.12 18.54
C PRO A 806 10.74 14.96 19.07
N PRO A 807 11.73 15.27 18.22
CA PRO A 807 12.84 16.15 18.59
C PRO A 807 12.39 17.50 19.19
N GLY A 808 12.95 17.85 20.34
CA GLY A 808 12.56 19.05 21.10
C GLY A 808 11.37 18.87 22.05
N TYR A 809 10.78 17.66 22.18
CA TYR A 809 9.67 17.42 23.10
C TYR A 809 9.94 17.89 24.55
N HIS A 810 11.14 17.73 25.09
CA HIS A 810 11.45 18.17 26.47
C HIS A 810 11.96 19.61 26.58
N ASP A 811 12.10 20.33 25.46
CA ASP A 811 12.59 21.70 25.43
C ASP A 811 11.49 22.68 25.89
N GLU A 812 11.84 23.64 26.76
CA GLU A 812 10.91 24.63 27.30
C GLU A 812 10.18 25.42 26.20
N ARG A 813 10.81 25.60 25.02
CA ARG A 813 10.20 26.26 23.85
C ARG A 813 8.93 25.56 23.36
N PHE A 814 8.85 24.23 23.52
CA PHE A 814 7.76 23.40 23.02
C PHE A 814 6.90 22.82 24.16
N ALA A 815 7.00 23.35 25.38
CA ALA A 815 6.30 22.83 26.55
C ALA A 815 4.77 22.76 26.41
N ASP A 816 4.18 23.71 25.65
CA ASP A 816 2.75 23.78 25.37
C ASP A 816 2.36 23.14 24.02
N THR A 817 3.31 22.49 23.33
CA THR A 817 3.08 21.85 22.02
C THR A 817 2.59 20.42 22.22
N ALA A 818 1.48 20.10 21.55
CA ALA A 818 0.90 18.78 21.46
C ALA A 818 1.09 18.20 20.05
N TYR A 819 1.27 16.88 19.94
CA TYR A 819 1.71 16.22 18.72
C TYR A 819 0.70 15.17 18.24
N PRO A 820 0.54 14.95 16.92
CA PRO A 820 -0.13 13.76 16.40
C PRO A 820 0.58 12.48 16.84
N VAL A 821 -0.11 11.34 16.73
CA VAL A 821 0.41 10.02 17.13
C VAL A 821 0.31 9.04 15.98
N MET A 822 1.42 8.35 15.69
CA MET A 822 1.49 7.27 14.71
C MET A 822 1.80 5.95 15.41
N TYR A 823 0.88 4.99 15.34
CA TYR A 823 1.08 3.62 15.80
C TYR A 823 1.67 2.79 14.67
N PHE A 824 2.76 2.09 14.92
CA PHE A 824 3.51 1.37 13.88
C PHE A 824 3.71 -0.11 14.24
N GLY A 825 2.92 -0.98 13.62
CA GLY A 825 3.00 -2.43 13.77
C GLY A 825 4.21 -3.06 13.07
N HIS A 826 4.93 -3.92 13.78
CA HIS A 826 6.10 -4.62 13.25
C HIS A 826 5.73 -5.87 12.46
N GLY A 827 6.67 -6.37 11.65
CA GLY A 827 6.50 -7.59 10.87
C GLY A 827 6.56 -8.87 11.72
N TYR A 828 6.31 -10.00 11.07
CA TYR A 828 6.35 -11.32 11.69
C TYR A 828 7.75 -11.61 12.28
N GLY A 829 7.80 -12.22 13.46
CA GLY A 829 9.06 -12.55 14.15
C GLY A 829 9.84 -11.36 14.75
N GLN A 830 9.40 -10.12 14.53
CA GLN A 830 10.00 -8.91 15.10
C GLN A 830 9.44 -8.59 16.49
N GLN A 831 10.02 -7.59 17.14
CA GLN A 831 9.48 -6.94 18.34
C GLN A 831 9.71 -5.42 18.26
N PRO A 832 9.07 -4.60 19.11
CA PRO A 832 9.15 -3.13 19.04
C PRO A 832 10.57 -2.57 18.95
N ASN A 833 11.50 -3.13 19.74
CA ASN A 833 12.89 -2.68 19.77
C ASN A 833 13.65 -2.91 18.44
N ASP A 834 13.15 -3.76 17.54
CA ASP A 834 13.76 -3.96 16.21
C ASP A 834 13.48 -2.80 15.25
N LEU A 835 12.45 -1.99 15.52
CA LEU A 835 12.05 -0.85 14.69
C LEU A 835 12.63 0.48 15.15
N ILE A 836 13.33 0.50 16.29
CA ILE A 836 13.89 1.70 16.89
C ILE A 836 14.78 2.50 15.93
N MET A 837 15.53 1.83 15.06
CA MET A 837 16.39 2.54 14.10
C MET A 837 15.59 3.38 13.09
N LEU A 838 14.34 3.01 12.80
CA LEU A 838 13.44 3.82 11.98
C LEU A 838 13.08 5.12 12.67
N ALA A 839 12.97 5.10 14.00
CA ALA A 839 12.67 6.28 14.80
C ALA A 839 13.69 7.41 14.57
N VAL A 840 14.98 7.06 14.43
CA VAL A 840 16.07 8.01 14.11
C VAL A 840 15.93 8.57 12.70
N VAL A 841 15.53 7.75 11.73
CA VAL A 841 15.30 8.19 10.34
C VAL A 841 14.19 9.24 10.30
N PHE A 842 13.04 8.96 10.92
CA PHE A 842 11.93 9.92 10.96
C PHE A 842 12.28 11.20 11.71
N ALA A 843 13.00 11.10 12.83
CA ALA A 843 13.47 12.27 13.57
C ALA A 843 14.31 13.21 12.70
N ASN A 844 15.20 12.68 11.84
CA ASN A 844 15.97 13.50 10.91
C ASN A 844 15.09 14.23 9.88
N TYR A 845 14.09 13.55 9.30
CA TYR A 845 13.14 14.20 8.39
C TYR A 845 12.24 15.25 9.07
N MET A 846 12.11 15.22 10.40
CA MET A 846 11.38 16.23 11.19
C MET A 846 12.19 17.48 11.52
N ILE A 847 13.53 17.46 11.41
CA ILE A 847 14.41 18.57 11.83
C ILE A 847 15.45 18.99 10.80
N SER A 848 15.57 18.26 9.68
CA SER A 848 16.64 18.48 8.70
C SER A 848 16.61 19.93 8.15
N PRO A 849 17.72 20.69 8.30
CA PRO A 849 17.84 22.03 7.73
C PRO A 849 17.99 22.01 6.20
N GLY A 850 18.28 20.84 5.61
CA GLY A 850 18.32 20.66 4.15
C GLY A 850 16.93 20.59 3.51
N ILE A 851 15.88 20.43 4.30
CA ILE A 851 14.48 20.36 3.85
C ILE A 851 13.77 21.64 4.29
N ALA A 852 13.12 22.33 3.36
CA ALA A 852 12.33 23.53 3.65
C ALA A 852 11.23 23.22 4.68
N GLU A 853 10.92 24.17 5.57
CA GLU A 853 9.99 23.97 6.69
C GLU A 853 8.65 23.37 6.23
N GLU A 854 8.10 23.87 5.11
CA GLU A 854 6.83 23.44 4.53
C GLU A 854 6.87 22.00 3.96
N ARG A 855 8.05 21.49 3.63
CA ARG A 855 8.28 20.12 3.13
C ARG A 855 8.84 19.17 4.18
N ARG A 856 9.23 19.67 5.35
CA ARG A 856 9.75 18.86 6.46
C ARG A 856 8.63 18.04 7.07
N LEU A 857 8.87 16.83 7.58
CA LEU A 857 7.81 16.12 8.32
C LEU A 857 7.34 16.95 9.51
N GLN A 858 6.02 17.02 9.72
CA GLN A 858 5.49 17.47 10.99
C GLN A 858 6.00 16.55 12.09
N LYS A 859 6.38 17.12 13.23
CA LYS A 859 6.72 16.36 14.42
C LYS A 859 5.50 15.60 14.95
N PHE A 860 5.67 14.30 15.17
CA PHE A 860 4.67 13.40 15.75
C PHE A 860 5.31 12.41 16.72
N ILE A 861 4.50 11.88 17.63
CA ILE A 861 4.88 10.77 18.51
C ILE A 861 4.74 9.47 17.71
N MET A 862 5.72 8.58 17.79
CA MET A 862 5.59 7.22 17.25
C MET A 862 5.48 6.20 18.38
N VAL A 863 4.57 5.25 18.22
CA VAL A 863 4.31 4.17 19.18
C VAL A 863 4.50 2.84 18.46
N PHE A 864 5.40 1.99 18.97
CA PHE A 864 5.69 0.66 18.44
C PHE A 864 5.14 -0.39 19.41
N PRO A 865 3.95 -0.95 19.14
CA PRO A 865 3.31 -1.95 20.00
C PRO A 865 3.86 -3.37 19.79
N ASP A 866 3.81 -4.18 20.84
CA ASP A 866 4.23 -5.59 20.81
C ASP A 866 3.21 -6.49 20.10
N GLY A 867 3.48 -6.86 18.86
CA GLY A 867 2.76 -7.90 18.12
C GLY A 867 3.38 -9.30 18.23
N ARG A 868 4.45 -9.46 19.01
CA ARG A 868 5.13 -10.75 19.18
C ARG A 868 4.40 -11.62 20.20
N CYS A 869 4.36 -12.93 19.95
CA CYS A 869 3.85 -13.90 20.92
C CYS A 869 4.65 -13.88 22.23
N ARG A 870 3.94 -13.96 23.36
CA ARG A 870 4.51 -14.08 24.71
C ARG A 870 4.03 -15.35 25.39
N GLY A 871 4.96 -16.17 25.88
CA GLY A 871 4.63 -17.44 26.53
C GLY A 871 3.90 -18.38 25.56
N ASP A 872 2.72 -18.86 25.97
CA ASP A 872 1.91 -19.83 25.22
C ASP A 872 0.82 -19.15 24.35
N GLU A 873 0.91 -17.83 24.13
CA GLU A 873 -0.02 -17.07 23.28
C GLU A 873 -0.07 -17.63 21.86
N CYS A 874 1.10 -17.86 21.26
CA CYS A 874 1.29 -18.34 19.90
C CYS A 874 2.79 -18.65 19.69
N LEU A 875 3.23 -18.91 18.46
CA LEU A 875 4.59 -19.32 18.13
C LEU A 875 5.52 -18.13 17.91
N ALA A 876 5.20 -17.21 16.97
CA ALA A 876 6.04 -16.05 16.68
C ALA A 876 5.28 -14.73 16.45
N GLY A 877 4.10 -14.75 15.82
CA GLY A 877 3.30 -13.55 15.55
C GLY A 877 1.83 -13.67 15.93
N THR A 878 1.27 -12.61 16.51
CA THR A 878 -0.16 -12.55 16.90
C THR A 878 -1.09 -12.08 15.78
N PHE A 879 -0.53 -11.60 14.66
CA PHE A 879 -1.27 -10.92 13.58
C PHE A 879 -2.10 -9.70 14.03
N TYR A 880 -1.81 -9.18 15.23
CA TYR A 880 -2.54 -8.06 15.83
C TYR A 880 -4.07 -8.27 15.87
N THR A 881 -4.53 -9.52 15.90
CA THR A 881 -5.95 -9.85 15.99
C THR A 881 -6.36 -10.23 17.41
N ASN A 882 -7.66 -10.16 17.68
CA ASN A 882 -8.24 -10.80 18.86
C ASN A 882 -8.40 -12.28 18.57
N SER A 883 -7.65 -13.10 19.30
CA SER A 883 -7.70 -14.55 19.18
C SER A 883 -9.10 -15.08 19.42
N VAL A 884 -9.57 -15.99 18.55
CA VAL A 884 -10.83 -16.74 18.75
C VAL A 884 -10.76 -17.67 19.97
N ARG A 885 -9.55 -18.06 20.37
CA ARG A 885 -9.33 -18.88 21.57
C ARG A 885 -9.49 -18.03 22.83
N PRO A 886 -10.24 -18.49 23.85
CA PRO A 886 -10.45 -17.77 25.10
C PRO A 886 -9.17 -17.40 25.86
N GLU A 887 -8.12 -18.22 25.73
CA GLU A 887 -6.81 -18.03 26.36
C GLU A 887 -5.78 -17.31 25.47
N GLY A 888 -6.14 -16.99 24.23
CA GLY A 888 -5.23 -16.34 23.29
C GLY A 888 -5.21 -14.81 23.44
N PRO A 889 -4.22 -14.15 22.80
CA PRO A 889 -4.02 -12.72 22.93
C PRO A 889 -5.19 -11.91 22.33
N GLN A 890 -5.57 -10.82 22.99
CA GLN A 890 -6.59 -9.88 22.54
C GLN A 890 -5.92 -8.59 22.05
N MET A 891 -5.30 -8.64 20.86
CA MET A 891 -4.36 -7.60 20.43
C MET A 891 -5.02 -6.28 19.99
N ILE A 892 -6.28 -6.34 19.55
CA ILE A 892 -7.04 -5.13 19.23
C ILE A 892 -7.30 -4.38 20.54
N ASP A 893 -7.75 -5.09 21.57
CA ASP A 893 -7.98 -4.54 22.90
C ASP A 893 -6.67 -4.00 23.51
N PHE A 894 -5.56 -4.75 23.38
CA PHE A 894 -4.24 -4.31 23.84
C PHE A 894 -3.84 -2.95 23.24
N LEU A 895 -4.07 -2.77 21.93
CA LEU A 895 -3.76 -1.52 21.24
C LEU A 895 -4.70 -0.38 21.61
N GLU A 896 -5.97 -0.68 21.89
CA GLU A 896 -6.92 0.32 22.37
C GLU A 896 -6.53 0.82 23.77
N SER A 897 -6.24 -0.08 24.71
CA SER A 897 -5.73 0.31 26.05
C SER A 897 -4.40 1.06 25.95
N LEU A 898 -3.53 0.67 25.01
CA LEU A 898 -2.27 1.39 24.79
C LEU A 898 -2.52 2.80 24.24
N ALA A 899 -3.49 2.97 23.35
CA ALA A 899 -3.80 4.28 22.82
C ALA A 899 -4.31 5.24 23.91
N ASP A 900 -5.20 4.76 24.77
CA ASP A 900 -5.69 5.52 25.91
C ASP A 900 -4.54 5.90 26.87
N PHE A 901 -3.64 4.96 27.17
CA PHE A 901 -2.44 5.23 27.97
C PHE A 901 -1.55 6.33 27.36
N VAL A 902 -1.36 6.31 26.04
CA VAL A 902 -0.53 7.30 25.33
C VAL A 902 -1.14 8.70 25.43
N ASP A 903 -2.45 8.83 25.27
CA ASP A 903 -3.13 10.13 25.44
C ASP A 903 -3.09 10.65 26.88
N GLU A 904 -3.16 9.76 27.87
CA GLU A 904 -3.09 10.15 29.28
C GLU A 904 -1.68 10.54 29.73
N SER A 905 -0.65 9.96 29.10
CA SER A 905 0.74 10.07 29.55
C SER A 905 1.57 11.10 28.76
N PHE A 906 1.19 11.41 27.52
CA PHE A 906 1.96 12.28 26.63
C PHE A 906 1.14 13.46 26.09
N ARG A 907 1.81 14.48 25.56
CA ARG A 907 1.16 15.65 24.95
C ARG A 907 0.69 15.30 23.54
N THR A 908 -0.43 14.58 23.45
CA THR A 908 -1.09 14.25 22.18
C THR A 908 -2.06 15.35 21.76
N ARG A 909 -2.23 15.57 20.45
CA ARG A 909 -3.23 16.53 19.94
C ARG A 909 -4.64 15.99 20.19
N ALA A 910 -5.49 16.84 20.74
CA ALA A 910 -6.90 16.53 20.91
C ALA A 910 -7.63 16.59 19.56
N PRO A 911 -8.76 15.86 19.40
CA PRO A 911 -9.54 15.92 18.18
C PRO A 911 -10.06 17.32 17.85
N GLU A 912 -10.02 17.70 16.58
CA GLU A 912 -10.43 19.03 16.09
C GLU A 912 -11.38 18.92 14.90
N GLU A 913 -12.28 19.89 14.76
CA GLU A 913 -13.15 20.02 13.59
C GLU A 913 -12.62 21.11 12.67
N VAL A 914 -12.34 20.75 11.41
CA VAL A 914 -11.74 21.64 10.42
C VAL A 914 -12.58 21.59 9.14
N GLU A 915 -12.86 22.75 8.55
CA GLU A 915 -13.48 22.79 7.22
C GLU A 915 -12.46 22.39 6.16
N VAL A 916 -12.76 21.31 5.42
CA VAL A 916 -11.96 20.81 4.31
C VAL A 916 -12.77 20.88 3.02
N ARG A 917 -12.09 21.11 1.90
CA ARG A 917 -12.70 21.04 0.56
C ARG A 917 -12.69 19.61 0.03
N TYR A 918 -13.64 19.28 -0.83
CA TYR A 918 -13.72 18.01 -1.55
C TYR A 918 -14.32 18.20 -2.95
#